data_AF-A0A0S8A1Y0-F1
#
_entry.id   AF-A0A0S8A1Y0-F1
#
_cell.length_a   1.000
_cell.length_b   1.000
_cell.length_c   1.000
_cell.angle_alpha   90.00
_cell.angle_beta   90.00
_cell.angle_gamma   90.00
#
_symmetry.space_group_name_H-M   'P 1'
#
loop_
_entity.id
_entity.type
_entity.pdbx_description
1 polymer ?
#
loop_
_entity_poly.entity_id
_entity_poly.type
_entity_poly.pdbx_seq_one_letter_code
_entity_poly.pdbx_strand_id
1 'polypeptide(L)'
;LLDDIRPVLIRHVNAFLDHGIAAWRNPDSGEGFYAAWRCSAGLDLAWSINNIDGAEQTLHALPEDPLEVVISELQQLGLPRNRWAHYLQRLALEIPGWAGMLFWHHQHPGYHDSAPHPVNMMDFLAVFLVCERLYAQRLCHEQWRIEPRLDALQGYFRRHRSEFIVRYLLFNSRLPEYIIHLAQRLVGRTAMYKSRYAEWISLADLIWTWRHSPAADRPVGYSVYRSAWRLFRLAQHLGLSGEQISRLDKAQIDRIFSCLDKLDEDRLGYLWLQAYERNYREQLLNAIANNQDSTPRQTPAKPPLAQVVFCMDDREEGIRRHLEETDSVIQTLGAAGFFGVAINWRALDDTRVTPLCPIVVTPAHEVREQPQPAQESRKAQHDSRRGKRLWLRNYLTQELRRDFLKAWLLYTALAPLALLVLLGKVLAPRFTGLWSQRWRQHFNVSISTEAAITAQEPAPPATAENPRLGFTDSEQAEKVETFLRTIGLTSAFGPLVVMMGHGSSSQNNPHLAAYDCGACSGRHGGPNARVFAAMANRPVVRERLRERGIAIPENTWFLGAEHNTCDECITWFDHDALPQALQADFARLRKTLHQAAQKSAHERCRRLASAPKTPSLHRALRHMSDRSYDFSQVRPELGHATNAAAFIGRRSMSQGLFLDRRVFLISYDATQDPEGKILEAILLAAGPVGAGINLEYYFSTVNNERYGCGSKVTHNIAGLFGVMDGATSDLRTGLPKQMIEIHEAMRLQIVVESTTDILTKVYERQPPLQELIGNAWVHLIAKDPYSNVMHVFKPTVGFVPWQGEISRLPKVSQSVNWYSGHSGPLGFALSGGAFGDG
;
A
#
# COMPACT_ATOMS: atom_id res chain seq x y z
N LEU A 1 -9.08 -27.29 16.49
CA LEU A 1 -10.40 -26.83 16.00
C LEU A 1 -10.24 -25.84 14.86
N LEU A 2 -9.94 -24.56 15.13
CA LEU A 2 -9.80 -23.58 14.04
C LEU A 2 -8.65 -23.91 13.07
N ASP A 3 -7.55 -24.48 13.56
CA ASP A 3 -6.44 -24.95 12.70
C ASP A 3 -6.86 -26.07 11.74
N ASP A 4 -7.91 -26.83 12.07
CA ASP A 4 -8.48 -27.88 11.23
C ASP A 4 -9.54 -27.34 10.26
N ILE A 5 -10.34 -26.37 10.72
CA ILE A 5 -11.44 -25.77 9.93
C ILE A 5 -10.90 -24.84 8.85
N ARG A 6 -9.94 -23.96 9.18
CA ARG A 6 -9.47 -22.90 8.28
C ARG A 6 -8.99 -23.45 6.93
N PRO A 7 -8.13 -24.48 6.85
CA PRO A 7 -7.67 -25.01 5.55
C PRO A 7 -8.82 -25.45 4.63
N VAL A 8 -9.83 -26.13 5.18
CA VAL A 8 -11.00 -26.59 4.40
C VAL A 8 -11.82 -25.40 3.92
N LEU A 9 -12.14 -24.49 4.82
CA LEU A 9 -12.94 -23.30 4.51
C LEU A 9 -12.25 -22.41 3.47
N ILE A 10 -10.97 -22.11 3.66
CA ILE A 10 -10.16 -21.29 2.75
C ILE A 10 -10.11 -21.91 1.35
N ARG A 11 -9.96 -23.24 1.25
CA ARG A 11 -9.95 -23.92 -0.05
C ARG A 11 -11.26 -23.69 -0.82
N HIS A 12 -12.42 -23.79 -0.16
CA HIS A 12 -13.72 -23.57 -0.81
C HIS A 12 -13.96 -22.09 -1.15
N VAL A 13 -13.65 -21.16 -0.23
CA VAL A 13 -13.81 -19.72 -0.48
C VAL A 13 -12.90 -19.26 -1.62
N ASN A 14 -11.63 -19.68 -1.62
CA ASN A 14 -10.68 -19.36 -2.68
C ASN A 14 -11.14 -19.91 -4.04
N ALA A 15 -11.64 -21.15 -4.08
CA ALA A 15 -12.19 -21.74 -5.31
C ALA A 15 -13.46 -21.02 -5.81
N PHE A 16 -14.31 -20.53 -4.90
CA PHE A 16 -15.53 -19.80 -5.25
C PHE A 16 -15.24 -18.40 -5.82
N LEU A 17 -14.25 -17.70 -5.25
CA LEU A 17 -13.85 -16.36 -5.70
C LEU A 17 -12.82 -16.37 -6.84
N ASP A 18 -12.36 -17.53 -7.31
CA ASP A 18 -11.26 -17.63 -8.28
C ASP A 18 -11.61 -17.02 -9.66
N HIS A 19 -10.78 -16.09 -10.16
CA HIS A 19 -10.93 -15.49 -11.48
C HIS A 19 -10.23 -16.29 -12.61
N GLY A 20 -9.97 -17.58 -12.38
CA GLY A 20 -9.41 -18.48 -13.38
C GLY A 20 -7.94 -18.86 -13.16
N ILE A 21 -7.43 -18.82 -11.93
CA ILE A 21 -6.17 -19.51 -11.58
C ILE A 21 -6.40 -21.02 -11.60
N ALA A 22 -7.50 -21.47 -10.99
CA ALA A 22 -7.82 -22.87 -10.82
C ALA A 22 -8.33 -23.47 -12.14
N ALA A 23 -7.83 -24.67 -12.45
CA ALA A 23 -8.30 -25.43 -13.61
C ALA A 23 -9.69 -26.03 -13.37
N TRP A 24 -10.00 -26.36 -12.10
CA TRP A 24 -11.28 -26.88 -11.65
C TRP A 24 -12.11 -25.77 -11.04
N ARG A 25 -13.38 -25.70 -11.41
CA ARG A 25 -14.33 -24.71 -10.91
C ARG A 25 -15.35 -25.37 -10.01
N ASN A 26 -15.88 -24.61 -9.05
CA ASN A 26 -16.94 -25.09 -8.19
C ASN A 26 -18.22 -25.30 -9.02
N PRO A 27 -18.90 -26.47 -8.95
CA PRO A 27 -20.23 -26.63 -9.53
C PRO A 27 -21.24 -25.65 -8.90
N ASP A 28 -22.30 -25.33 -9.64
CA ASP A 28 -23.47 -24.56 -9.16
C ASP A 28 -23.17 -23.19 -8.52
N SER A 29 -22.03 -22.60 -8.88
CA SER A 29 -21.59 -21.32 -8.34
C SER A 29 -22.58 -20.16 -8.60
N GLY A 30 -23.47 -20.29 -9.59
CA GLY A 30 -24.52 -19.31 -9.88
C GLY A 30 -25.57 -19.12 -8.78
N GLU A 31 -25.73 -20.09 -7.87
CA GLU A 31 -26.75 -20.04 -6.80
C GLU A 31 -26.24 -19.46 -5.47
N GLY A 32 -24.94 -19.13 -5.38
CA GLY A 32 -24.30 -18.59 -4.17
C GLY A 32 -23.23 -19.52 -3.59
N PHE A 33 -22.52 -19.04 -2.57
CA PHE A 33 -21.37 -19.74 -2.00
C PHE A 33 -21.80 -21.01 -1.24
N TYR A 34 -22.92 -20.94 -0.51
CA TYR A 34 -23.41 -22.07 0.30
C TYR A 34 -23.85 -23.25 -0.57
N ALA A 35 -24.62 -22.99 -1.64
CA ALA A 35 -25.06 -24.00 -2.58
C ALA A 35 -23.86 -24.70 -3.26
N ALA A 36 -22.91 -23.90 -3.76
CA ALA A 36 -21.69 -24.40 -4.39
C ALA A 36 -20.83 -25.22 -3.41
N TRP A 37 -20.68 -24.75 -2.17
CA TRP A 37 -19.99 -25.49 -1.12
C TRP A 37 -20.69 -26.80 -0.80
N ARG A 38 -22.02 -26.82 -0.61
CA ARG A 38 -22.78 -28.04 -0.26
C ARG A 38 -22.61 -29.13 -1.33
N CYS A 39 -22.65 -28.75 -2.61
CA CYS A 39 -22.43 -29.65 -3.74
C CYS A 39 -21.00 -30.22 -3.75
N SER A 40 -19.97 -29.36 -3.62
CA SER A 40 -18.58 -29.81 -3.63
C SER A 40 -18.17 -30.57 -2.37
N ALA A 41 -18.63 -30.15 -1.19
CA ALA A 41 -18.29 -30.75 0.09
C ALA A 41 -18.90 -32.14 0.26
N GLY A 42 -20.09 -32.41 -0.31
CA GLY A 42 -20.69 -33.74 -0.28
C GLY A 42 -19.84 -34.82 -0.95
N LEU A 43 -18.98 -34.45 -1.90
CA LEU A 43 -18.10 -35.35 -2.64
C LEU A 43 -16.65 -35.38 -2.12
N ASP A 44 -16.36 -34.64 -1.05
CA ASP A 44 -14.98 -34.44 -0.60
C ASP A 44 -14.49 -35.56 0.31
N LEU A 45 -13.46 -36.28 -0.14
CA LEU A 45 -12.80 -37.34 0.63
C LEU A 45 -12.07 -36.81 1.88
N ALA A 46 -11.86 -35.49 1.99
CA ALA A 46 -11.23 -34.89 3.16
C ALA A 46 -12.01 -35.18 4.46
N TRP A 47 -13.34 -35.35 4.43
CA TRP A 47 -14.12 -35.69 5.62
C TRP A 47 -13.69 -37.04 6.21
N SER A 48 -13.60 -38.07 5.37
CA SER A 48 -13.18 -39.41 5.78
C SER A 48 -11.71 -39.46 6.18
N ILE A 49 -10.83 -38.75 5.46
CA ILE A 49 -9.40 -38.65 5.82
C ILE A 49 -9.21 -38.00 7.20
N ASN A 50 -10.12 -37.09 7.56
CA ASN A 50 -10.11 -36.41 8.86
C ASN A 50 -10.96 -37.14 9.93
N ASN A 51 -11.42 -38.37 9.70
CA ASN A 51 -12.27 -39.13 10.63
C ASN A 51 -13.54 -38.36 11.05
N ILE A 52 -14.17 -37.64 10.13
CA ILE A 52 -15.48 -36.99 10.34
C ILE A 52 -16.55 -37.88 9.71
N ASP A 53 -16.88 -38.96 10.42
CA ASP A 53 -17.87 -39.94 9.97
C ASP A 53 -19.28 -39.33 9.90
N GLY A 54 -20.06 -39.68 8.87
CA GLY A 54 -21.44 -39.19 8.70
C GLY A 54 -21.56 -37.73 8.23
N ALA A 55 -20.45 -37.09 7.83
CA ALA A 55 -20.47 -35.74 7.27
C ALA A 55 -21.38 -35.65 6.03
N GLU A 56 -21.29 -36.61 5.11
CA GLU A 56 -22.11 -36.65 3.88
C GLU A 56 -23.61 -36.64 4.18
N GLN A 57 -24.06 -37.52 5.08
CA GLN A 57 -25.46 -37.61 5.52
C GLN A 57 -25.92 -36.30 6.19
N THR A 58 -25.03 -35.71 6.99
CA THR A 58 -25.30 -34.42 7.63
C THR A 58 -25.46 -33.31 6.61
N LEU A 59 -24.59 -33.24 5.59
CA LEU A 59 -24.62 -32.24 4.53
C LEU A 59 -25.88 -32.38 3.66
N HIS A 60 -26.30 -33.61 3.35
CA HIS A 60 -27.55 -33.86 2.62
C HIS A 60 -28.81 -33.46 3.39
N ALA A 61 -28.77 -33.50 4.72
CA ALA A 61 -29.89 -33.11 5.57
C ALA A 61 -30.00 -31.60 5.83
N LEU A 62 -29.03 -30.80 5.36
CA LEU A 62 -29.06 -29.35 5.58
C LEU A 62 -30.16 -28.66 4.75
N PRO A 63 -30.87 -27.68 5.32
CA PRO A 63 -31.79 -26.82 4.57
C PRO A 63 -31.13 -26.15 3.35
N GLU A 64 -31.94 -25.78 2.37
CA GLU A 64 -31.48 -25.03 1.20
C GLU A 64 -31.23 -23.55 1.53
N ASP A 65 -32.00 -22.97 2.45
CA ASP A 65 -31.81 -21.58 2.89
C ASP A 65 -30.65 -21.47 3.91
N PRO A 66 -29.57 -20.72 3.61
CA PRO A 66 -28.46 -20.52 4.53
C PRO A 66 -28.88 -19.86 5.86
N LEU A 67 -29.94 -19.05 5.89
CA LEU A 67 -30.42 -18.43 7.13
C LEU A 67 -31.00 -19.50 8.08
N GLU A 68 -31.77 -20.44 7.56
CA GLU A 68 -32.29 -21.57 8.35
C GLU A 68 -31.16 -22.44 8.89
N VAL A 69 -30.12 -22.67 8.09
CA VAL A 69 -28.89 -23.36 8.53
C VAL A 69 -28.28 -22.63 9.71
N VAL A 70 -27.99 -21.32 9.59
CA VAL A 70 -27.39 -20.53 10.68
C VAL A 70 -28.23 -20.62 11.97
N ILE A 71 -29.55 -20.48 11.87
CA ILE A 71 -30.44 -20.58 13.04
C ILE A 71 -30.36 -21.98 13.67
N SER A 72 -30.44 -23.03 12.85
CA SER A 72 -30.40 -24.42 13.32
C SER A 72 -29.06 -24.77 13.98
N GLU A 73 -27.94 -24.35 13.38
CA GLU A 73 -26.59 -24.61 13.89
C GLU A 73 -26.34 -23.89 15.23
N LEU A 74 -26.75 -22.63 15.35
CA LEU A 74 -26.63 -21.88 16.62
C LEU A 74 -27.48 -22.49 17.74
N GLN A 75 -28.65 -23.04 17.41
CA GLN A 75 -29.49 -23.79 18.36
C GLN A 75 -28.85 -25.13 18.75
N GLN A 76 -28.27 -25.84 17.80
CA GLN A 76 -27.57 -27.10 18.05
C GLN A 76 -26.37 -26.90 18.97
N LEU A 77 -25.58 -25.82 18.78
CA LEU A 77 -24.48 -25.43 19.68
C LEU A 77 -24.95 -25.00 21.09
N GLY A 78 -26.26 -24.77 21.29
CA GLY A 78 -26.83 -24.39 22.57
C GLY A 78 -26.50 -22.94 22.99
N LEU A 79 -26.26 -22.05 22.02
CA LEU A 79 -25.91 -20.66 22.31
C LEU A 79 -27.17 -19.83 22.64
N PRO A 80 -27.17 -19.01 23.72
CA PRO A 80 -28.26 -18.07 23.99
C PRO A 80 -28.47 -17.08 22.84
N ARG A 81 -29.74 -16.83 22.46
CA ARG A 81 -30.10 -15.95 21.33
C ARG A 81 -29.47 -14.56 21.41
N ASN A 82 -29.35 -13.99 22.60
CA ASN A 82 -28.73 -12.67 22.81
C ASN A 82 -27.22 -12.64 22.54
N ARG A 83 -26.57 -13.79 22.31
CA ARG A 83 -25.14 -13.89 21.97
C ARG A 83 -24.88 -14.18 20.49
N TRP A 84 -25.91 -14.49 19.70
CA TRP A 84 -25.77 -14.95 18.32
C TRP A 84 -25.01 -13.94 17.45
N ALA A 85 -25.40 -12.67 17.47
CA ALA A 85 -24.76 -11.63 16.66
C ALA A 85 -23.26 -11.48 16.97
N HIS A 86 -22.89 -11.39 18.25
CA HIS A 86 -21.49 -11.27 18.67
C HIS A 86 -20.68 -12.54 18.36
N TYR A 87 -21.32 -13.71 18.42
CA TYR A 87 -20.67 -14.97 18.07
C TYR A 87 -20.34 -15.06 16.57
N LEU A 88 -21.32 -14.74 15.72
CA LEU A 88 -21.14 -14.68 14.27
C LEU A 88 -20.07 -13.65 13.87
N GLN A 89 -20.07 -12.48 14.52
CA GLN A 89 -19.04 -11.48 14.30
C GLN A 89 -17.65 -12.01 14.66
N ARG A 90 -17.51 -12.70 15.79
CA ARG A 90 -16.23 -13.30 16.19
C ARG A 90 -15.78 -14.37 15.20
N LEU A 91 -16.70 -15.20 14.71
CA LEU A 91 -16.42 -16.25 13.73
C LEU A 91 -15.90 -15.66 12.42
N ALA A 92 -16.53 -14.59 11.91
CA ALA A 92 -16.06 -13.88 10.73
C ALA A 92 -14.64 -13.30 10.90
N LEU A 93 -14.31 -12.83 12.11
CA LEU A 93 -12.99 -12.28 12.45
C LEU A 93 -11.90 -13.34 12.69
N GLU A 94 -12.19 -14.63 12.53
CA GLU A 94 -11.17 -15.70 12.58
C GLU A 94 -10.34 -15.80 11.28
N ILE A 95 -10.89 -15.32 10.15
CA ILE A 95 -10.22 -15.17 8.85
C ILE A 95 -10.64 -13.83 8.21
N PRO A 96 -10.28 -12.69 8.84
CA PRO A 96 -10.79 -11.37 8.48
C PRO A 96 -10.46 -10.95 7.05
N GLY A 97 -9.39 -11.47 6.44
CA GLY A 97 -9.05 -11.20 5.05
C GLY A 97 -10.06 -11.81 4.06
N TRP A 98 -10.29 -13.12 4.17
CA TRP A 98 -11.28 -13.82 3.34
C TRP A 98 -12.71 -13.35 3.62
N ALA A 99 -13.07 -13.24 4.89
CA ALA A 99 -14.37 -12.73 5.31
C ALA A 99 -14.59 -11.28 4.84
N GLY A 100 -13.55 -10.44 4.94
CA GLY A 100 -13.58 -9.06 4.46
C GLY A 100 -13.77 -8.96 2.95
N MET A 101 -13.11 -9.84 2.18
CA MET A 101 -13.29 -9.90 0.72
C MET A 101 -14.74 -10.27 0.34
N LEU A 102 -15.30 -11.30 0.98
CA LEU A 102 -16.70 -11.70 0.77
C LEU A 102 -17.67 -10.58 1.16
N PHE A 103 -17.45 -9.93 2.30
CA PHE A 103 -18.27 -8.82 2.77
C PHE A 103 -18.21 -7.63 1.81
N TRP A 104 -17.02 -7.33 1.28
CA TRP A 104 -16.86 -6.27 0.30
C TRP A 104 -17.64 -6.56 -0.99
N HIS A 105 -17.55 -7.78 -1.54
CA HIS A 105 -18.34 -8.17 -2.72
C HIS A 105 -19.85 -8.19 -2.45
N HIS A 106 -20.27 -8.57 -1.24
CA HIS A 106 -21.66 -8.52 -0.81
C HIS A 106 -22.20 -7.07 -0.83
N GLN A 107 -21.39 -6.10 -0.42
CA GLN A 107 -21.78 -4.67 -0.44
C GLN A 107 -21.69 -4.04 -1.84
N HIS A 108 -20.90 -4.61 -2.75
CA HIS A 108 -20.63 -4.06 -4.08
C HIS A 108 -21.00 -5.04 -5.21
N PRO A 109 -22.28 -5.44 -5.33
CA PRO A 109 -22.71 -6.34 -6.39
C PRO A 109 -22.44 -5.71 -7.76
N GLY A 110 -21.87 -6.49 -8.69
CA GLY A 110 -21.60 -6.04 -10.07
C GLY A 110 -20.38 -5.14 -10.25
N TYR A 111 -19.60 -4.85 -9.20
CA TYR A 111 -18.35 -4.09 -9.34
C TYR A 111 -17.38 -4.83 -10.30
N HIS A 112 -16.94 -4.18 -11.39
CA HIS A 112 -15.89 -4.66 -12.31
C HIS A 112 -16.00 -6.11 -12.84
N ASP A 113 -17.20 -6.69 -12.96
CA ASP A 113 -17.38 -8.15 -13.22
C ASP A 113 -16.52 -9.03 -12.28
N SER A 114 -16.24 -8.54 -11.07
CA SER A 114 -15.19 -9.05 -10.19
C SER A 114 -15.65 -10.17 -9.25
N ALA A 115 -16.89 -10.60 -9.35
CA ALA A 115 -17.30 -11.91 -8.88
C ALA A 115 -18.10 -12.55 -10.01
N PRO A 116 -17.73 -13.75 -10.49
CA PRO A 116 -18.49 -14.43 -11.54
C PRO A 116 -19.92 -14.81 -11.10
N HIS A 117 -20.22 -14.68 -9.81
CA HIS A 117 -21.43 -15.17 -9.15
C HIS A 117 -21.88 -14.28 -7.99
N PRO A 118 -23.15 -14.38 -7.53
CA PRO A 118 -23.65 -13.66 -6.35
C PRO A 118 -22.88 -14.03 -5.08
N VAL A 119 -22.45 -13.03 -4.30
CA VAL A 119 -21.71 -13.23 -3.05
C VAL A 119 -22.56 -12.78 -1.87
N ASN A 120 -22.77 -13.66 -0.88
CA ASN A 120 -23.49 -13.34 0.34
C ASN A 120 -22.69 -13.72 1.60
N MET A 121 -22.61 -12.80 2.56
CA MET A 121 -21.96 -13.05 3.84
C MET A 121 -22.71 -14.09 4.67
N MET A 122 -24.03 -14.21 4.49
CA MET A 122 -24.85 -15.24 5.16
C MET A 122 -24.41 -16.65 4.78
N ASP A 123 -24.14 -16.89 3.49
CA ASP A 123 -23.64 -18.16 2.98
C ASP A 123 -22.35 -18.57 3.69
N PHE A 124 -21.41 -17.62 3.80
CA PHE A 124 -20.13 -17.86 4.44
C PHE A 124 -20.28 -18.23 5.92
N LEU A 125 -21.13 -17.53 6.65
CA LEU A 125 -21.42 -17.83 8.06
C LEU A 125 -22.10 -19.20 8.22
N ALA A 126 -23.02 -19.55 7.33
CA ALA A 126 -23.65 -20.87 7.31
C ALA A 126 -22.61 -21.99 7.14
N VAL A 127 -21.75 -21.87 6.12
CA VAL A 127 -20.67 -22.83 5.85
C VAL A 127 -19.70 -22.94 7.03
N PHE A 128 -19.30 -21.80 7.62
CA PHE A 128 -18.38 -21.79 8.76
C PHE A 128 -19.01 -22.50 9.96
N LEU A 129 -20.26 -22.20 10.31
CA LEU A 129 -20.96 -22.84 11.43
C LEU A 129 -21.10 -24.36 11.26
N VAL A 130 -21.46 -24.83 10.06
CA VAL A 130 -21.54 -26.27 9.80
C VAL A 130 -20.17 -26.93 9.97
N CYS A 131 -19.12 -26.34 9.39
CA CYS A 131 -17.75 -26.82 9.58
C CYS A 131 -17.37 -26.83 11.08
N GLU A 132 -17.69 -25.77 11.82
CA GLU A 132 -17.44 -25.70 13.25
C GLU A 132 -18.12 -26.83 13.99
N ARG A 133 -19.42 -27.06 13.75
CA ARG A 133 -20.15 -28.15 14.41
C ARG A 133 -19.53 -29.52 14.12
N LEU A 134 -19.25 -29.83 12.85
CA LEU A 134 -18.70 -31.14 12.47
C LEU A 134 -17.34 -31.41 13.14
N TYR A 135 -16.42 -30.45 13.09
CA TYR A 135 -15.12 -30.60 13.73
C TYR A 135 -15.20 -30.54 15.26
N ALA A 136 -16.11 -29.74 15.82
CA ALA A 136 -16.33 -29.67 17.27
C ALA A 136 -16.93 -30.98 17.78
N GLN A 137 -17.83 -31.62 17.03
CA GLN A 137 -18.41 -32.92 17.36
C GLN A 137 -17.33 -33.99 17.46
N ARG A 138 -16.46 -34.10 16.45
CA ARG A 138 -15.29 -35.00 16.47
C ARG A 138 -14.44 -34.74 17.72
N LEU A 139 -14.02 -33.48 17.91
CA LEU A 139 -13.15 -33.09 19.02
C LEU A 139 -13.77 -33.39 20.39
N CYS A 140 -15.05 -33.02 20.59
CA CYS A 140 -15.74 -33.23 21.86
C CYS A 140 -15.99 -34.71 22.15
N HIS A 141 -16.29 -35.49 21.12
CA HIS A 141 -16.45 -36.94 21.23
C HIS A 141 -15.14 -37.62 21.64
N GLU A 142 -14.03 -37.30 20.94
CA GLU A 142 -12.72 -37.90 21.20
C GLU A 142 -12.12 -37.50 22.56
N GLN A 143 -12.24 -36.21 22.93
CA GLN A 143 -11.57 -35.67 24.11
C GLN A 143 -12.40 -35.81 25.38
N TRP A 144 -13.71 -35.61 25.31
CA TRP A 144 -14.55 -35.49 26.51
C TRP A 144 -15.75 -36.44 26.51
N ARG A 145 -16.04 -37.11 25.38
CA ARG A 145 -17.23 -37.96 25.17
C ARG A 145 -18.53 -37.21 25.46
N ILE A 146 -18.60 -35.96 25.02
CA ILE A 146 -19.78 -35.10 25.14
C ILE A 146 -20.16 -34.53 23.77
N GLU A 147 -21.39 -34.07 23.66
CA GLU A 147 -21.86 -33.29 22.52
C GLU A 147 -21.22 -31.89 22.50
N PRO A 148 -21.01 -31.28 21.32
CA PRO A 148 -20.43 -29.94 21.17
C PRO A 148 -21.44 -28.83 21.50
N ARG A 149 -22.06 -28.92 22.68
CA ARG A 149 -23.03 -27.95 23.18
C ARG A 149 -22.46 -27.14 24.34
N LEU A 150 -22.82 -25.87 24.42
CA LEU A 150 -22.33 -24.99 25.49
C LEU A 150 -22.71 -25.50 26.89
N ASP A 151 -23.92 -26.02 27.07
CA ASP A 151 -24.40 -26.61 28.32
C ASP A 151 -23.61 -27.87 28.72
N ALA A 152 -23.35 -28.76 27.75
CA ALA A 152 -22.55 -29.97 27.94
C ALA A 152 -21.11 -29.66 28.33
N LEU A 153 -20.46 -28.72 27.62
CA LEU A 153 -19.11 -28.24 27.91
C LEU A 153 -19.02 -27.62 29.31
N GLN A 154 -19.99 -26.76 29.67
CA GLN A 154 -20.07 -26.19 31.02
C GLN A 154 -20.25 -27.28 32.08
N GLY A 155 -21.12 -28.25 31.85
CA GLY A 155 -21.35 -29.38 32.76
C GLY A 155 -20.11 -30.25 32.93
N TYR A 156 -19.32 -30.46 31.88
CA TYR A 156 -18.06 -31.19 31.93
C TYR A 156 -16.99 -30.42 32.72
N PHE A 157 -16.70 -29.17 32.35
CA PHE A 157 -15.61 -28.39 32.97
C PHE A 157 -15.94 -27.90 34.38
N ARG A 158 -17.21 -27.81 34.77
CA ARG A 158 -17.59 -27.60 36.20
C ARG A 158 -17.14 -28.76 37.09
N ARG A 159 -17.13 -29.99 36.55
CA ARG A 159 -16.65 -31.21 37.24
C ARG A 159 -15.14 -31.39 37.10
N HIS A 160 -14.52 -30.83 36.06
CA HIS A 160 -13.08 -30.94 35.76
C HIS A 160 -12.40 -29.56 35.75
N ARG A 161 -12.49 -28.82 36.87
CA ARG A 161 -12.02 -27.42 36.96
C ARG A 161 -10.52 -27.27 36.72
N SER A 162 -9.71 -28.20 37.23
CA SER A 162 -8.25 -28.15 37.06
C SER A 162 -7.85 -28.30 35.60
N GLU A 163 -8.53 -29.18 34.87
CA GLU A 163 -8.34 -29.31 33.42
C GLU A 163 -8.71 -28.02 32.69
N PHE A 164 -9.88 -27.44 33.01
CA PHE A 164 -10.31 -26.17 32.42
C PHE A 164 -9.27 -25.07 32.63
N ILE A 165 -8.77 -24.91 33.86
CA ILE A 165 -7.78 -23.88 34.22
C ILE A 165 -6.49 -24.08 33.43
N VAL A 166 -5.95 -25.32 33.38
CA VAL A 166 -4.72 -25.61 32.64
C VAL A 166 -4.90 -25.30 31.15
N ARG A 167 -5.98 -25.78 30.52
CA ARG A 167 -6.27 -25.51 29.11
C ARG A 167 -6.45 -24.02 28.85
N TYR A 168 -7.25 -23.34 29.67
CA TYR A 168 -7.51 -21.92 29.53
C TYR A 168 -6.22 -21.10 29.64
N LEU A 169 -5.40 -21.35 30.66
CA LEU A 169 -4.18 -20.59 30.90
C LEU A 169 -3.07 -20.92 29.89
N LEU A 170 -3.00 -22.15 29.39
CA LEU A 170 -2.05 -22.51 28.32
C LEU A 170 -2.24 -21.66 27.07
N PHE A 171 -3.49 -21.42 26.65
CA PHE A 171 -3.80 -20.72 25.41
C PHE A 171 -4.10 -19.23 25.59
N ASN A 172 -4.35 -18.74 26.82
CA ASN A 172 -4.74 -17.35 27.09
C ASN A 172 -3.80 -16.61 28.04
N SER A 173 -2.65 -17.19 28.42
CA SER A 173 -1.70 -16.54 29.33
C SER A 173 -0.26 -16.91 29.00
N ARG A 174 0.68 -16.04 29.35
CA ARG A 174 2.11 -16.39 29.35
C ARG A 174 2.38 -17.28 30.54
N LEU A 175 3.02 -18.42 30.28
CA LEU A 175 3.48 -19.36 31.30
C LEU A 175 4.98 -19.63 31.04
N PRO A 176 5.76 -20.01 32.07
CA PRO A 176 7.13 -20.48 31.88
C PRO A 176 7.17 -21.68 30.94
N GLU A 177 8.25 -21.79 30.15
CA GLU A 177 8.43 -22.84 29.16
C GLU A 177 8.26 -24.25 29.74
N TYR A 178 8.78 -24.51 30.94
CA TYR A 178 8.62 -25.81 31.61
C TYR A 178 7.14 -26.14 31.93
N ILE A 179 6.33 -25.14 32.29
CA ILE A 179 4.88 -25.32 32.52
C ILE A 179 4.16 -25.54 31.19
N ILE A 180 4.53 -24.77 30.15
CA ILE A 180 3.97 -24.91 28.81
C ILE A 180 4.17 -26.33 28.31
N HIS A 181 5.37 -26.89 28.40
CA HIS A 181 5.65 -28.25 27.96
C HIS A 181 4.81 -29.30 28.72
N LEU A 182 4.67 -29.16 30.03
CA LEU A 182 3.83 -30.06 30.83
C LEU A 182 2.35 -29.95 30.43
N ALA A 183 1.85 -28.73 30.24
CA ALA A 183 0.48 -28.47 29.83
C ALA A 183 0.18 -28.98 28.42
N GLN A 184 1.06 -28.72 27.44
CA GLN A 184 0.94 -29.24 26.08
C GLN A 184 0.95 -30.77 26.05
N ARG A 185 1.84 -31.40 26.83
CA ARG A 185 1.90 -32.86 26.95
C ARG A 185 0.60 -33.43 27.53
N LEU A 186 0.00 -32.77 28.50
CA LEU A 186 -1.23 -33.20 29.14
C LEU A 186 -2.46 -32.97 28.23
N VAL A 187 -2.49 -31.85 27.52
CA VAL A 187 -3.52 -31.47 26.54
C VAL A 187 -3.50 -32.35 25.30
N GLY A 188 -2.33 -32.74 24.80
CA GLY A 188 -2.17 -33.53 23.58
C GLY A 188 -2.41 -35.04 23.76
N ARG A 189 -2.67 -35.51 24.98
CA ARG A 189 -2.99 -36.92 25.25
C ARG A 189 -4.50 -37.15 25.14
N THR A 190 -4.92 -38.05 24.25
CA THR A 190 -6.32 -38.47 24.11
C THR A 190 -6.82 -39.11 25.41
N ALA A 191 -8.08 -38.85 25.78
CA ALA A 191 -8.72 -39.23 27.05
C ALA A 191 -9.00 -40.73 27.22
N MET A 192 -8.10 -41.62 26.78
CA MET A 192 -8.30 -43.07 26.85
C MET A 192 -8.12 -43.68 28.25
N TYR A 193 -7.74 -42.92 29.28
CA TYR A 193 -7.52 -43.45 30.62
C TYR A 193 -8.15 -42.56 31.72
N LYS A 194 -9.26 -43.04 32.30
CA LYS A 194 -9.99 -42.41 33.43
C LYS A 194 -9.15 -42.22 34.72
N SER A 195 -7.92 -42.72 34.82
CA SER A 195 -7.18 -42.78 36.10
C SER A 195 -6.20 -41.62 36.37
N ARG A 196 -6.31 -40.46 35.68
CA ARG A 196 -5.24 -39.43 35.70
C ARG A 196 -5.66 -37.98 35.98
N TYR A 197 -6.85 -37.74 36.53
CA TYR A 197 -7.26 -36.37 36.92
C TYR A 197 -6.29 -35.71 37.94
N ALA A 198 -5.56 -36.52 38.72
CA ALA A 198 -4.50 -36.04 39.62
C ALA A 198 -3.37 -35.28 38.91
N GLU A 199 -3.04 -35.62 37.65
CA GLU A 199 -2.03 -34.89 36.85
C GLU A 199 -2.52 -33.47 36.51
N TRP A 200 -3.81 -33.32 36.20
CA TRP A 200 -4.44 -32.01 35.95
C TRP A 200 -4.48 -31.15 37.22
N ILE A 201 -4.79 -31.75 38.37
CA ILE A 201 -4.76 -31.04 39.67
C ILE A 201 -3.33 -30.56 39.95
N SER A 202 -2.35 -31.45 39.87
CA SER A 202 -0.94 -31.13 40.18
C SER A 202 -0.41 -30.01 39.31
N LEU A 203 -0.73 -30.02 38.00
CA LEU A 203 -0.31 -28.96 37.10
C LEU A 203 -1.07 -27.65 37.32
N ALA A 204 -2.37 -27.71 37.63
CA ALA A 204 -3.13 -26.52 37.97
C ALA A 204 -2.58 -25.83 39.24
N ASP A 205 -2.21 -26.61 40.26
CA ASP A 205 -1.58 -26.11 41.49
C ASP A 205 -0.21 -25.51 41.21
N LEU A 206 0.56 -26.11 40.31
CA LEU A 206 1.86 -25.59 39.88
C LEU A 206 1.70 -24.26 39.13
N ILE A 207 0.74 -24.17 38.19
CA ILE A 207 0.40 -22.90 37.51
C ILE A 207 -0.05 -21.85 38.54
N TRP A 208 -0.92 -22.24 39.47
CA TRP A 208 -1.40 -21.35 40.53
C TRP A 208 -0.24 -20.81 41.38
N THR A 209 0.67 -21.69 41.80
CA THR A 209 1.87 -21.35 42.58
C THR A 209 2.77 -20.39 41.80
N TRP A 210 3.04 -20.66 40.52
CA TRP A 210 3.82 -19.76 39.69
C TRP A 210 3.17 -18.38 39.57
N ARG A 211 1.85 -18.31 39.35
CA ARG A 211 1.12 -17.04 39.22
C ARG A 211 1.17 -16.17 40.47
N HIS A 212 1.37 -16.78 41.63
CA HIS A 212 1.57 -16.08 42.91
C HIS A 212 3.06 -15.90 43.27
N SER A 213 3.97 -16.34 42.40
CA SER A 213 5.39 -16.14 42.58
C SER A 213 5.82 -14.74 42.10
N PRO A 214 6.95 -14.20 42.62
CA PRO A 214 7.51 -12.94 42.15
C PRO A 214 7.92 -12.94 40.66
N ALA A 215 8.04 -14.12 40.05
CA ALA A 215 8.44 -14.31 38.65
C ALA A 215 7.27 -14.32 37.65
N ALA A 216 6.02 -14.14 38.11
CA ALA A 216 4.87 -14.03 37.23
C ALA A 216 4.63 -12.59 36.76
N ASP A 217 4.19 -12.42 35.51
CA ASP A 217 3.92 -11.12 34.89
C ASP A 217 2.73 -10.37 35.51
N ARG A 218 1.83 -11.06 36.23
CA ARG A 218 0.61 -10.49 36.85
C ARG A 218 0.40 -11.03 38.27
N PRO A 219 1.28 -10.70 39.24
CA PRO A 219 1.06 -11.06 40.63
C PRO A 219 -0.07 -10.19 41.21
N VAL A 220 -0.85 -10.74 42.13
CA VAL A 220 -1.85 -10.00 42.89
C VAL A 220 -1.15 -9.29 44.04
N GLY A 221 -1.28 -7.95 44.14
CA GLY A 221 -0.64 -7.14 45.18
C GLY A 221 0.70 -6.49 44.79
N TYR A 222 1.36 -5.86 45.75
CA TYR A 222 2.66 -5.21 45.57
C TYR A 222 3.80 -6.24 45.56
N SER A 223 4.76 -6.09 44.64
CA SER A 223 5.96 -6.93 44.60
C SER A 223 7.23 -6.08 44.50
N VAL A 224 8.36 -6.63 44.96
CA VAL A 224 9.66 -5.95 44.89
C VAL A 224 10.04 -5.64 43.43
N TYR A 225 9.87 -6.62 42.54
CA TYR A 225 10.30 -6.49 41.13
C TYR A 225 9.42 -5.58 40.29
N ARG A 226 8.11 -5.49 40.59
CA ARG A 226 7.17 -4.65 39.83
C ARG A 226 6.97 -3.29 40.49
N SER A 227 6.63 -3.28 41.77
CA SER A 227 6.21 -2.08 42.49
C SER A 227 7.41 -1.37 43.11
N ALA A 228 8.26 -2.09 43.86
CA ALA A 228 9.41 -1.44 44.50
C ALA A 228 10.45 -0.95 43.49
N TRP A 229 10.69 -1.66 42.39
CA TRP A 229 11.59 -1.18 41.33
C TRP A 229 11.10 0.10 40.65
N ARG A 230 9.82 0.17 40.27
CA ARG A 230 9.23 1.39 39.68
C ARG A 230 9.29 2.56 40.66
N LEU A 231 8.98 2.31 41.94
CA LEU A 231 9.08 3.31 42.99
C LEU A 231 10.52 3.76 43.23
N PHE A 232 11.48 2.83 43.24
CA PHE A 232 12.90 3.11 43.38
C PHE A 232 13.42 3.99 42.23
N ARG A 233 13.08 3.64 40.97
CA ARG A 233 13.47 4.43 39.80
C ARG A 233 12.86 5.84 39.85
N LEU A 234 11.58 5.94 40.22
CA LEU A 234 10.93 7.24 40.42
C LEU A 234 11.64 8.05 41.52
N ALA A 235 11.94 7.42 42.65
CA ALA A 235 12.64 8.04 43.76
C ALA A 235 14.03 8.54 43.36
N GLN A 236 14.79 7.78 42.57
CA GLN A 236 16.07 8.21 42.03
C GLN A 236 15.92 9.46 41.15
N HIS A 237 14.94 9.48 40.25
CA HIS A 237 14.70 10.64 39.37
C HIS A 237 14.21 11.87 40.11
N LEU A 238 13.45 11.70 41.20
CA LEU A 238 12.94 12.79 42.03
C LEU A 238 13.90 13.18 43.17
N GLY A 239 15.03 12.49 43.34
CA GLY A 239 15.97 12.71 44.45
C GLY A 239 15.39 12.39 45.83
N LEU A 240 14.43 11.47 45.92
CA LEU A 240 13.81 11.07 47.18
C LEU A 240 14.69 10.08 47.95
N SER A 241 14.96 10.39 49.21
CA SER A 241 15.68 9.52 50.14
C SER A 241 14.80 8.38 50.67
N GLY A 242 15.43 7.30 51.13
CA GLY A 242 14.72 6.19 51.76
C GLY A 242 13.89 6.60 52.99
N GLU A 243 14.35 7.61 53.74
CA GLU A 243 13.63 8.15 54.90
C GLU A 243 12.35 8.90 54.48
N GLN A 244 12.38 9.64 53.37
CA GLN A 244 11.19 10.31 52.86
C GLN A 244 10.15 9.29 52.37
N ILE A 245 10.60 8.19 51.76
CA ILE A 245 9.72 7.11 51.28
C ILE A 245 9.11 6.33 52.45
N SER A 246 9.90 6.04 53.50
CA SER A 246 9.43 5.27 54.66
C SER A 246 8.39 6.02 55.51
N ARG A 247 8.34 7.35 55.39
CA ARG A 247 7.32 8.20 56.03
C ARG A 247 5.99 8.26 55.27
N LEU A 248 5.92 7.71 54.05
CA LEU A 248 4.68 7.71 53.26
C LEU A 248 3.67 6.71 53.82
N ASP A 249 2.42 7.13 53.93
CA ASP A 249 1.31 6.23 54.25
C ASP A 249 0.87 5.41 53.02
N LYS A 250 0.02 4.42 53.26
CA LYS A 250 -0.50 3.55 52.19
C LYS A 250 -1.24 4.35 51.10
N ALA A 251 -2.04 5.35 51.46
CA ALA A 251 -2.81 6.14 50.50
C ALA A 251 -1.90 7.02 49.61
N GLN A 252 -0.78 7.50 50.14
CA GLN A 252 0.26 8.22 49.40
C GLN A 252 0.97 7.28 48.42
N ILE A 253 1.36 6.08 48.87
CA ILE A 253 1.98 5.05 48.02
C ILE A 253 1.01 4.60 46.91
N ASP A 254 -0.25 4.34 47.26
CA ASP A 254 -1.30 3.94 46.31
C ASP A 254 -1.52 5.04 45.25
N ARG A 255 -1.45 6.33 45.62
CA ARG A 255 -1.50 7.45 44.66
C ARG A 255 -0.30 7.50 43.73
N ILE A 256 0.91 7.24 44.24
CA ILE A 256 2.12 7.16 43.43
C ILE A 256 1.98 6.03 42.40
N PHE A 257 1.58 4.83 42.83
CA PHE A 257 1.37 3.72 41.92
C PHE A 257 0.23 3.97 40.94
N SER A 258 -0.87 4.58 41.38
CA SER A 258 -1.96 5.00 40.48
C SER A 258 -1.47 5.99 39.42
N CYS A 259 -0.53 6.87 39.74
CA CYS A 259 0.09 7.76 38.77
C CYS A 259 1.02 7.02 37.81
N LEU A 260 1.85 6.11 38.33
CA LEU A 260 2.74 5.29 37.52
C LEU A 260 1.95 4.35 36.58
N ASP A 261 0.79 3.87 37.02
CA ASP A 261 -0.09 2.98 36.26
C ASP A 261 -0.84 3.71 35.13
N LYS A 262 -0.87 5.06 35.13
CA LYS A 262 -1.32 5.85 33.96
C LYS A 262 -0.34 5.77 32.77
N LEU A 263 0.90 5.35 33.00
CA LEU A 263 1.90 5.07 31.98
C LEU A 263 1.90 3.57 31.67
N ASP A 264 0.76 3.08 31.19
CA ASP A 264 0.67 1.74 30.63
C ASP A 264 1.45 1.63 29.31
N GLU A 265 1.52 0.40 28.78
CA GLU A 265 2.28 0.10 27.56
C GLU A 265 1.78 0.94 26.36
N ASP A 266 0.46 1.12 26.25
CA ASP A 266 -0.16 1.89 25.18
C ASP A 266 0.19 3.39 25.28
N ARG A 267 0.09 3.97 26.48
CA ARG A 267 0.43 5.37 26.72
C ARG A 267 1.91 5.63 26.53
N LEU A 268 2.78 4.73 27.01
CA LEU A 268 4.21 4.83 26.80
C LEU A 268 4.57 4.74 25.31
N GLY A 269 4.00 3.78 24.58
CA GLY A 269 4.20 3.65 23.14
C GLY A 269 3.78 4.91 22.38
N TYR A 270 2.62 5.47 22.72
CA TYR A 270 2.17 6.74 22.15
C TYR A 270 3.12 7.91 22.44
N LEU A 271 3.63 8.03 23.67
CA LEU A 271 4.58 9.10 24.04
C LEU A 271 5.92 8.96 23.30
N TRP A 272 6.43 7.74 23.15
CA TRP A 272 7.66 7.47 22.39
C TRP A 272 7.49 7.78 20.91
N LEU A 273 6.36 7.40 20.32
CA LEU A 273 6.01 7.76 18.95
C LEU A 273 5.97 9.29 18.77
N GLN A 274 5.30 10.00 19.67
CA GLN A 274 5.24 11.47 19.64
C GLN A 274 6.63 12.12 19.78
N ALA A 275 7.50 11.57 20.64
CA ALA A 275 8.86 12.07 20.80
C ALA A 275 9.70 11.85 19.53
N TYR A 276 9.57 10.67 18.91
CA TYR A 276 10.27 10.32 17.68
C TYR A 276 9.80 11.17 16.49
N GLU A 277 8.48 11.30 16.29
CA GLU A 277 7.90 12.18 15.27
C GLU A 277 8.27 13.65 15.49
N ARG A 278 8.28 14.10 16.75
CA ARG A 278 8.74 15.45 17.10
C ARG A 278 10.19 15.65 16.70
N ASN A 279 11.08 14.71 16.99
CA ASN A 279 12.49 14.84 16.62
C ASN A 279 12.66 15.03 15.11
N TYR A 280 11.98 14.23 14.29
CA TYR A 280 12.00 14.40 12.84
C TYR A 280 11.39 15.75 12.40
N ARG A 281 10.25 16.15 12.98
CA ARG A 281 9.61 17.44 12.70
C ARG A 281 10.52 18.63 13.02
N GLU A 282 11.21 18.64 14.16
CA GLU A 282 12.13 19.75 14.49
C GLU A 282 13.26 19.84 13.45
N GLN A 283 13.83 18.72 13.01
CA GLN A 283 14.85 18.70 11.96
C GLN A 283 14.31 19.22 10.62
N LEU A 284 13.08 18.82 10.25
CA LEU A 284 12.39 19.26 9.03
C LEU A 284 12.15 20.77 9.02
N LEU A 285 11.60 21.31 10.11
CA LEU A 285 11.34 22.75 10.25
C LEU A 285 12.63 23.57 10.28
N ASN A 286 13.66 23.07 10.97
CA ASN A 286 14.99 23.67 10.94
C ASN A 286 15.57 23.72 9.51
N ALA A 287 15.35 22.67 8.72
CA ALA A 287 15.81 22.63 7.34
C ALA A 287 15.11 23.66 6.44
N ILE A 288 13.79 23.80 6.58
CA ILE A 288 13.02 24.82 5.86
C ILE A 288 13.47 26.23 6.25
N ALA A 289 13.72 26.47 7.54
CA ALA A 289 14.23 27.75 8.03
C ALA A 289 15.61 28.10 7.44
N ASN A 290 16.54 27.12 7.38
CA ASN A 290 17.88 27.33 6.80
C ASN A 290 17.86 27.56 5.28
N ASN A 291 16.88 27.02 4.56
CA ASN A 291 16.82 27.13 3.10
C ASN A 291 16.54 28.58 2.65
N GLN A 292 15.91 29.39 3.50
CA GLN A 292 15.48 30.76 3.20
C GLN A 292 16.64 31.78 3.19
N ASP A 293 17.74 31.53 3.91
CA ASP A 293 18.94 32.39 3.92
C ASP A 293 19.67 32.44 2.57
N SER A 294 19.27 31.59 1.62
CA SER A 294 19.81 31.52 0.26
C SER A 294 19.09 32.46 -0.74
N THR A 295 18.42 33.50 -0.24
CA THR A 295 17.67 34.59 -0.95
C THR A 295 16.35 34.19 -1.64
N PRO A 296 15.36 35.11 -1.73
CA PRO A 296 14.23 34.95 -2.63
C PRO A 296 14.79 34.91 -4.05
N ARG A 297 14.87 33.72 -4.65
CA ARG A 297 15.20 33.60 -6.07
C ARG A 297 14.08 34.29 -6.84
N GLN A 298 14.35 35.55 -7.17
CA GLN A 298 13.63 36.36 -8.14
C GLN A 298 13.27 35.47 -9.33
N THR A 299 12.08 35.70 -9.89
CA THR A 299 11.65 35.16 -11.18
C THR A 299 12.86 35.17 -12.12
N PRO A 300 13.31 34.02 -12.62
CA PRO A 300 14.56 33.97 -13.37
C PRO A 300 14.47 34.97 -14.53
N ALA A 301 15.52 35.80 -14.69
CA ALA A 301 15.56 36.87 -15.70
C ALA A 301 15.40 36.34 -17.14
N LYS A 302 15.49 35.02 -17.32
CA LYS A 302 15.20 34.29 -18.56
C LYS A 302 14.29 33.10 -18.25
N PRO A 303 13.35 32.76 -19.15
CA PRO A 303 12.52 31.56 -19.00
C PRO A 303 13.39 30.30 -18.92
N PRO A 304 12.96 29.28 -18.15
CA PRO A 304 13.70 28.03 -18.05
C PRO A 304 13.75 27.31 -19.41
N LEU A 305 14.76 26.46 -19.60
CA LEU A 305 14.90 25.63 -20.81
C LEU A 305 13.75 24.62 -20.88
N ALA A 306 13.40 24.05 -19.73
CA ALA A 306 12.32 23.10 -19.61
C ALA A 306 11.69 23.19 -18.23
N GLN A 307 10.39 22.91 -18.18
CA GLN A 307 9.63 22.69 -16.96
C GLN A 307 9.19 21.23 -16.94
N VAL A 308 9.65 20.47 -15.94
CA VAL A 308 9.30 19.05 -15.82
C VAL A 308 8.38 18.88 -14.61
N VAL A 309 7.13 18.52 -14.89
CA VAL A 309 6.09 18.28 -13.88
C VAL A 309 6.07 16.79 -13.55
N PHE A 310 6.64 16.42 -12.41
CA PHE A 310 6.71 15.05 -11.95
C PHE A 310 5.49 14.70 -11.08
N CYS A 311 5.15 13.41 -11.01
CA CYS A 311 4.25 12.90 -9.98
C CYS A 311 4.79 13.21 -8.58
N MET A 312 3.94 13.60 -7.63
CA MET A 312 4.26 14.00 -6.26
C MET A 312 5.01 12.96 -5.43
N ASP A 313 5.07 11.72 -5.92
CA ASP A 313 5.74 10.56 -5.35
C ASP A 313 7.14 10.88 -4.78
N ASP A 314 7.42 10.44 -3.56
CA ASP A 314 8.71 10.66 -2.87
C ASP A 314 9.87 9.92 -3.56
N ARG A 315 9.57 8.89 -4.36
CA ARG A 315 10.56 8.22 -5.20
C ARG A 315 11.06 9.11 -6.35
N GLU A 316 10.26 10.10 -6.76
CA GLU A 316 10.65 11.09 -7.78
C GLU A 316 11.50 12.23 -7.19
N GLU A 317 11.58 12.38 -5.87
CA GLU A 317 12.37 13.42 -5.20
C GLU A 317 13.84 13.39 -5.64
N GLY A 318 14.45 12.21 -5.63
CA GLY A 318 15.85 12.04 -5.96
C GLY A 318 16.18 12.47 -7.39
N ILE A 319 15.42 12.01 -8.39
CA ILE A 319 15.66 12.38 -9.80
C ILE A 319 15.42 13.87 -10.05
N ARG A 320 14.40 14.48 -9.41
CA ARG A 320 14.16 15.94 -9.47
C ARG A 320 15.35 16.73 -8.95
N ARG A 321 15.84 16.39 -7.75
CA ARG A 321 16.99 17.05 -7.13
C ARG A 321 18.25 16.90 -7.98
N HIS A 322 18.53 15.69 -8.48
CA HIS A 322 19.68 15.45 -9.37
C HIS A 322 19.56 16.18 -10.70
N LEU A 323 18.34 16.38 -11.23
CA LEU A 323 18.10 17.15 -12.44
C LEU A 323 18.45 18.62 -12.24
N GLU A 324 17.96 19.23 -11.15
CA GLU A 324 18.25 20.62 -10.78
C GLU A 324 19.73 20.86 -10.45
N GLU A 325 20.40 19.90 -9.81
CA GLU A 325 21.84 19.96 -9.54
C GLU A 325 22.69 19.81 -10.82
N THR A 326 22.15 19.16 -11.85
CA THR A 326 22.87 18.92 -13.12
C THR A 326 22.69 20.08 -14.09
N ASP A 327 21.49 20.66 -14.17
CA ASP A 327 21.21 21.82 -15.00
C ASP A 327 20.23 22.77 -14.29
N SER A 328 20.79 23.86 -13.75
CA SER A 328 20.02 24.88 -13.01
C SER A 328 19.00 25.65 -13.86
N VAL A 329 19.04 25.50 -15.18
CA VAL A 329 18.11 26.17 -16.11
C VAL A 329 16.81 25.36 -16.27
N ILE A 330 16.77 24.12 -15.77
CA ILE A 330 15.57 23.28 -15.75
C ILE A 330 14.82 23.50 -14.44
N GLN A 331 13.51 23.72 -14.54
CA GLN A 331 12.62 23.84 -13.38
C GLN A 331 11.86 22.53 -13.18
N THR A 332 11.74 22.07 -11.93
CA THR A 332 10.86 20.95 -11.58
C THR A 332 9.64 21.42 -10.82
N LEU A 333 8.51 20.76 -11.10
CA LEU A 333 7.23 20.95 -10.44
C LEU A 333 6.71 19.57 -10.01
N GLY A 334 5.78 19.55 -9.06
CA GLY A 334 5.14 18.33 -8.58
C GLY A 334 3.62 18.41 -8.59
N ALA A 335 2.96 17.31 -8.94
CA ALA A 335 1.51 17.19 -8.87
C ALA A 335 1.07 15.74 -8.66
N ALA A 336 -0.19 15.52 -8.29
CA ALA A 336 -0.75 14.18 -8.32
C ALA A 336 -0.67 13.60 -9.75
N GLY A 337 -0.21 12.35 -9.89
CA GLY A 337 0.19 11.74 -11.17
C GLY A 337 -0.91 11.56 -12.23
N PHE A 338 -2.18 11.83 -11.90
CA PHE A 338 -3.28 11.86 -12.86
C PHE A 338 -3.43 13.22 -13.58
N PHE A 339 -2.69 14.25 -13.14
CA PHE A 339 -2.59 15.59 -13.78
C PHE A 339 -3.94 16.30 -14.04
N GLY A 340 -4.95 16.09 -13.19
CA GLY A 340 -6.29 16.66 -13.39
C GLY A 340 -7.14 15.94 -14.45
N VAL A 341 -6.61 14.86 -15.04
CA VAL A 341 -7.23 14.10 -16.12
C VAL A 341 -7.74 12.76 -15.60
N ALA A 342 -8.85 12.76 -14.87
CA ALA A 342 -9.50 11.53 -14.43
C ALA A 342 -10.20 10.84 -15.61
N ILE A 343 -9.70 9.66 -16.00
CA ILE A 343 -10.16 8.94 -17.21
C ILE A 343 -10.31 7.43 -16.96
N ASN A 344 -11.27 6.83 -17.66
CA ASN A 344 -11.30 5.42 -17.98
C ASN A 344 -10.42 5.18 -19.20
N TRP A 345 -9.22 4.66 -18.99
CA TRP A 345 -8.27 4.39 -20.07
C TRP A 345 -8.49 3.00 -20.67
N ARG A 346 -8.42 2.92 -21.99
CA ARG A 346 -8.36 1.64 -22.72
C ARG A 346 -7.17 1.66 -23.65
N ALA A 347 -6.14 0.87 -23.33
CA ALA A 347 -5.00 0.71 -24.21
C ALA A 347 -5.42 -0.04 -25.50
N LEU A 348 -4.57 0.03 -26.53
CA LEU A 348 -4.84 -0.56 -27.86
C LEU A 348 -5.24 -2.05 -27.78
N ASP A 349 -4.66 -2.76 -26.82
CA ASP A 349 -4.69 -4.20 -26.64
C ASP A 349 -5.64 -4.69 -25.54
N ASP A 350 -6.28 -3.75 -24.84
CA ASP A 350 -7.10 -4.01 -23.65
C ASP A 350 -8.56 -4.27 -24.02
N THR A 351 -9.13 -5.29 -23.38
CA THR A 351 -10.55 -5.64 -23.52
C THR A 351 -11.45 -4.86 -22.59
N ARG A 352 -10.91 -4.31 -21.49
CA ARG A 352 -11.63 -3.58 -20.45
C ARG A 352 -11.00 -2.20 -20.24
N VAL A 353 -11.80 -1.29 -19.71
CA VAL A 353 -11.32 0.03 -19.27
C VAL A 353 -10.68 -0.07 -17.89
N THR A 354 -9.68 0.78 -17.65
CA THR A 354 -9.02 0.92 -16.35
C THR A 354 -9.17 2.38 -15.88
N PRO A 355 -9.75 2.64 -14.70
CA PRO A 355 -9.78 3.98 -14.15
C PRO A 355 -8.35 4.42 -13.77
N LEU A 356 -7.93 5.59 -14.26
CA LEU A 356 -6.65 6.22 -13.98
C LEU A 356 -6.86 7.55 -13.24
N CYS A 357 -7.26 7.44 -11.98
CA CYS A 357 -7.53 8.57 -11.08
C CYS A 357 -7.41 8.14 -9.62
N PRO A 358 -7.40 9.08 -8.65
CA PRO A 358 -7.48 8.74 -7.24
C PRO A 358 -8.80 8.03 -6.89
N ILE A 359 -8.79 7.18 -5.86
CA ILE A 359 -9.96 6.40 -5.45
C ILE A 359 -11.18 7.27 -5.06
N VAL A 360 -10.94 8.52 -4.65
CA VAL A 360 -11.98 9.50 -4.29
C VAL A 360 -12.64 10.15 -5.50
N VAL A 361 -12.20 9.84 -6.73
CA VAL A 361 -12.72 10.40 -7.98
C VAL A 361 -13.21 9.28 -8.88
N THR A 362 -14.46 9.37 -9.36
CA THR A 362 -14.99 8.48 -10.39
C THR A 362 -14.89 9.16 -11.76
N PRO A 363 -14.23 8.54 -12.76
CA PRO A 363 -14.05 9.16 -14.07
C PRO A 363 -15.36 9.12 -14.88
N ALA A 364 -15.69 10.26 -15.51
CA ALA A 364 -16.86 10.39 -16.40
C ALA A 364 -16.50 10.23 -17.90
N HIS A 365 -15.21 10.05 -18.21
CA HIS A 365 -14.73 10.06 -19.60
C HIS A 365 -13.91 8.80 -19.89
N GLU A 366 -14.14 8.18 -21.03
CA GLU A 366 -13.31 7.12 -21.59
C GLU A 366 -12.33 7.70 -22.61
N VAL A 367 -11.07 7.31 -22.54
CA VAL A 367 -10.07 7.63 -23.57
C VAL A 367 -9.48 6.32 -24.09
N ARG A 368 -9.52 6.17 -25.42
CA ARG A 368 -9.03 4.98 -26.11
C ARG A 368 -7.72 5.28 -26.81
N GLU A 369 -6.76 4.40 -26.66
CA GLU A 369 -5.61 4.35 -27.53
C GLU A 369 -5.99 3.70 -28.86
N GLN A 370 -5.74 4.40 -29.96
CA GLN A 370 -6.06 3.95 -31.31
C GLN A 370 -4.81 3.96 -32.19
N PRO A 371 -4.72 3.10 -33.22
CA PRO A 371 -3.66 3.21 -34.21
C PRO A 371 -3.75 4.58 -34.89
N GLN A 372 -2.61 5.19 -35.22
CA GLN A 372 -2.63 6.35 -36.10
C GLN A 372 -3.26 5.96 -37.46
N PRO A 373 -3.96 6.87 -38.17
CA PRO A 373 -4.66 6.54 -39.41
C PRO A 373 -3.79 5.83 -40.46
N ALA A 374 -2.51 6.20 -40.55
CA ALA A 374 -1.54 5.58 -41.46
C ALA A 374 -1.14 4.13 -41.10
N GLN A 375 -1.51 3.64 -39.90
CA GLN A 375 -1.13 2.33 -39.36
C GLN A 375 -2.32 1.38 -39.21
N GLU A 376 -3.55 1.76 -39.60
CA GLU A 376 -4.75 0.92 -39.49
C GLU A 376 -4.57 -0.45 -40.16
N SER A 377 -3.95 -0.50 -41.34
CA SER A 377 -3.66 -1.75 -42.06
C SER A 377 -2.72 -2.69 -41.30
N ARG A 378 -1.81 -2.14 -40.49
CA ARG A 378 -0.90 -2.92 -39.64
C ARG A 378 -1.58 -3.44 -38.37
N LYS A 379 -2.70 -2.84 -37.94
CA LYS A 379 -3.48 -3.31 -36.78
C LYS A 379 -3.97 -4.74 -36.96
N ALA A 380 -4.55 -5.08 -38.12
CA ALA A 380 -5.00 -6.44 -38.39
C ALA A 380 -3.86 -7.47 -38.28
N GLN A 381 -2.66 -7.10 -38.76
CA GLN A 381 -1.47 -7.96 -38.65
C GLN A 381 -1.01 -8.10 -37.19
N HIS A 382 -1.00 -7.02 -36.42
CA HIS A 382 -0.71 -7.04 -34.99
C HIS A 382 -1.67 -7.95 -34.24
N ASP A 383 -2.98 -7.74 -34.40
CA ASP A 383 -4.04 -8.49 -33.71
C ASP A 383 -3.95 -9.98 -34.04
N SER A 384 -3.69 -10.33 -35.31
CA SER A 384 -3.51 -11.73 -35.74
C SER A 384 -2.28 -12.39 -35.09
N ARG A 385 -1.12 -11.73 -35.13
CA ARG A 385 0.12 -12.29 -34.54
C ARG A 385 0.03 -12.38 -33.03
N ARG A 386 -0.45 -11.32 -32.38
CA ARG A 386 -0.68 -11.30 -30.93
C ARG A 386 -1.68 -12.38 -30.53
N GLY A 387 -2.79 -12.52 -31.27
CA GLY A 387 -3.81 -13.56 -31.07
C GLY A 387 -3.22 -14.97 -31.13
N LYS A 388 -2.43 -15.27 -32.18
CA LYS A 388 -1.72 -16.56 -32.30
C LYS A 388 -0.79 -16.84 -31.11
N ARG A 389 -0.03 -15.84 -30.67
CA ARG A 389 0.88 -15.96 -29.52
C ARG A 389 0.12 -16.19 -28.21
N LEU A 390 -0.94 -15.42 -27.97
CA LEU A 390 -1.77 -15.56 -26.76
C LEU A 390 -2.52 -16.89 -26.76
N TRP A 391 -3.04 -17.32 -27.90
CA TRP A 391 -3.64 -18.64 -28.07
C TRP A 391 -2.62 -19.74 -27.74
N LEU A 392 -1.42 -19.70 -28.32
CA LEU A 392 -0.38 -20.69 -28.06
C LEU A 392 0.01 -20.71 -26.57
N ARG A 393 0.19 -19.53 -25.96
CA ARG A 393 0.45 -19.42 -24.52
C ARG A 393 -0.68 -20.05 -23.72
N ASN A 394 -1.92 -19.68 -24.00
CA ASN A 394 -3.09 -20.15 -23.26
C ASN A 394 -3.25 -21.67 -23.41
N TYR A 395 -3.10 -22.19 -24.64
CA TYR A 395 -3.12 -23.62 -24.94
C TYR A 395 -2.05 -24.36 -24.11
N LEU A 396 -0.79 -23.93 -24.18
CA LEU A 396 0.28 -24.52 -23.39
C LEU A 396 -0.02 -24.43 -21.89
N THR A 397 -0.51 -23.31 -21.37
CA THR A 397 -0.75 -23.19 -19.93
C THR A 397 -1.98 -23.94 -19.42
N GLN A 398 -3.05 -24.05 -20.21
CA GLN A 398 -4.33 -24.61 -19.79
C GLN A 398 -4.44 -26.10 -20.10
N GLU A 399 -4.00 -26.55 -21.28
CA GLU A 399 -4.04 -27.98 -21.63
C GLU A 399 -3.08 -28.79 -20.77
N LEU A 400 -1.88 -28.26 -20.47
CA LEU A 400 -0.93 -28.89 -19.54
C LEU A 400 -1.52 -29.07 -18.13
N ARG A 401 -2.56 -28.33 -17.76
CA ARG A 401 -3.22 -28.43 -16.44
C ARG A 401 -4.44 -29.34 -16.44
N ARG A 402 -5.09 -29.56 -17.58
CA ARG A 402 -6.41 -30.21 -17.66
C ARG A 402 -6.34 -31.67 -18.08
N ASP A 403 -5.38 -32.03 -18.93
CA ASP A 403 -5.29 -33.37 -19.52
C ASP A 403 -3.96 -34.04 -19.15
N PHE A 404 -4.01 -35.04 -18.28
CA PHE A 404 -2.83 -35.72 -17.76
C PHE A 404 -1.94 -36.31 -18.86
N LEU A 405 -2.53 -36.94 -19.89
CA LEU A 405 -1.79 -37.63 -20.94
C LEU A 405 -1.11 -36.65 -21.89
N LYS A 406 -1.85 -35.63 -22.34
CA LYS A 406 -1.28 -34.56 -23.18
C LYS A 406 -0.22 -33.77 -22.42
N ALA A 407 -0.45 -33.51 -21.13
CA ALA A 407 0.52 -32.84 -20.27
C ALA A 407 1.84 -33.61 -20.21
N TRP A 408 1.78 -34.91 -19.93
CA TRP A 408 2.96 -35.76 -19.86
C TRP A 408 3.79 -35.74 -21.17
N LEU A 409 3.13 -35.86 -22.32
CA LEU A 409 3.78 -35.80 -23.64
C LEU A 409 4.43 -34.43 -23.90
N LEU A 410 3.66 -33.35 -23.72
CA LEU A 410 4.12 -31.99 -23.98
C LEU A 410 5.25 -31.55 -23.03
N TYR A 411 5.16 -31.89 -21.73
CA TYR A 411 6.22 -31.60 -20.77
C TYR A 411 7.53 -32.29 -21.15
N THR A 412 7.46 -33.57 -21.52
CA THR A 412 8.65 -34.33 -21.92
C THR A 412 9.29 -33.74 -23.18
N ALA A 413 8.48 -33.37 -24.17
CA ALA A 413 8.97 -32.76 -25.41
C ALA A 413 9.57 -31.36 -25.20
N LEU A 414 8.99 -30.55 -24.31
CA LEU A 414 9.41 -29.15 -24.08
C LEU A 414 10.45 -28.99 -22.96
N ALA A 415 10.74 -30.04 -22.18
CA ALA A 415 11.63 -29.98 -21.02
C ALA A 415 13.03 -29.42 -21.33
N PRO A 416 13.74 -29.83 -22.42
CA PRO A 416 15.06 -29.28 -22.72
C PRO A 416 15.03 -27.77 -23.00
N LEU A 417 14.00 -27.31 -23.73
CA LEU A 417 13.80 -25.89 -24.02
C LEU A 417 13.46 -25.12 -22.74
N ALA A 418 12.58 -25.66 -21.91
CA ALA A 418 12.22 -25.07 -20.62
C ALA A 418 13.46 -24.94 -19.71
N LEU A 419 14.32 -25.96 -19.67
CA LEU A 419 15.57 -25.93 -18.92
C LEU A 419 16.50 -24.82 -19.41
N LEU A 420 16.70 -24.67 -20.73
CA LEU A 420 17.52 -23.59 -21.29
C LEU A 420 16.97 -22.20 -20.94
N VAL A 421 15.64 -22.02 -21.03
CA VAL A 421 15.00 -20.76 -20.64
C VAL A 421 15.17 -20.48 -19.15
N LEU A 422 15.02 -21.49 -18.28
CA LEU A 422 15.22 -21.36 -16.84
C LEU A 422 16.68 -21.03 -16.50
N LEU A 423 17.65 -21.73 -17.08
CA LEU A 423 19.07 -21.44 -16.92
C LEU A 423 19.40 -20.00 -17.33
N GLY A 424 18.86 -19.55 -18.46
CA GLY A 424 19.04 -18.17 -18.90
C GLY A 424 18.41 -17.16 -17.95
N LYS A 425 17.21 -17.43 -17.43
CA LYS A 425 16.54 -16.56 -16.44
C LYS A 425 17.29 -16.48 -15.10
N VAL A 426 17.93 -17.57 -14.68
CA VAL A 426 18.69 -17.63 -13.42
C VAL A 426 20.07 -17.00 -13.56
N LEU A 427 20.80 -17.33 -14.62
CA LEU A 427 22.21 -16.90 -14.80
C LEU A 427 22.33 -15.50 -15.42
N ALA A 428 21.35 -15.08 -16.24
CA ALA A 428 21.39 -13.81 -16.96
C ALA A 428 19.97 -13.22 -17.13
N PRO A 429 19.26 -12.88 -16.03
CA PRO A 429 17.86 -12.43 -16.06
C PRO A 429 17.62 -11.23 -16.96
N ARG A 430 18.48 -10.20 -16.87
CA ARG A 430 18.37 -8.99 -17.71
C ARG A 430 18.56 -9.29 -19.20
N PHE A 431 19.57 -10.08 -19.55
CA PHE A 431 19.85 -10.44 -20.94
C PHE A 431 18.68 -11.23 -21.53
N THR A 432 18.21 -12.26 -20.83
CA THR A 432 17.07 -13.07 -21.28
C THR A 432 15.76 -12.29 -21.33
N GLY A 433 15.53 -11.40 -20.36
CA GLY A 433 14.40 -10.49 -20.32
C GLY A 433 14.36 -9.54 -21.52
N LEU A 434 15.48 -8.85 -21.78
CA LEU A 434 15.62 -7.95 -22.94
C LEU A 434 15.52 -8.69 -24.27
N TRP A 435 16.14 -9.87 -24.37
CA TRP A 435 16.05 -10.71 -25.56
C TRP A 435 14.60 -11.15 -25.80
N SER A 436 13.90 -11.66 -24.78
CA SER A 436 12.48 -12.02 -24.85
C SER A 436 11.58 -10.84 -25.21
N GLN A 437 11.88 -9.64 -24.69
CA GLN A 437 11.15 -8.42 -25.01
C GLN A 437 11.36 -8.01 -26.48
N ARG A 438 12.60 -8.02 -26.96
CA ARG A 438 12.93 -7.74 -28.37
C ARG A 438 12.27 -8.72 -29.32
N TRP A 439 12.32 -10.02 -29.02
CA TRP A 439 11.62 -11.04 -29.81
C TRP A 439 10.11 -10.83 -29.82
N ARG A 440 9.52 -10.49 -28.66
CA ARG A 440 8.09 -10.13 -28.58
C ARG A 440 7.75 -8.91 -29.41
N GLN A 441 8.56 -7.85 -29.36
CA GLN A 441 8.36 -6.61 -30.11
C GLN A 441 8.61 -6.80 -31.62
N HIS A 442 9.47 -7.74 -32.00
CA HIS A 442 9.67 -8.09 -33.40
C HIS A 442 8.52 -8.95 -33.94
N PHE A 443 8.02 -9.88 -33.13
CA PHE A 443 6.92 -10.76 -33.51
C PHE A 443 5.58 -10.01 -33.53
N ASN A 444 5.23 -9.32 -32.43
CA ASN A 444 4.07 -8.44 -32.37
C ASN A 444 4.44 -7.16 -33.14
N VAL A 445 3.89 -6.97 -34.34
CA VAL A 445 4.16 -5.78 -35.17
C VAL A 445 3.91 -4.51 -34.35
N SER A 446 4.94 -3.67 -34.12
CA SER A 446 4.78 -2.42 -33.38
C SER A 446 3.95 -1.41 -34.18
N ILE A 447 3.01 -0.75 -33.51
CA ILE A 447 2.12 0.23 -34.11
C ILE A 447 2.30 1.56 -33.40
N SER A 448 2.43 2.63 -34.18
CA SER A 448 2.33 3.98 -33.63
C SER A 448 0.87 4.29 -33.32
N THR A 449 0.61 4.76 -32.11
CA THR A 449 -0.74 5.02 -31.60
C THR A 449 -0.96 6.51 -31.37
N GLU A 450 -2.21 6.88 -31.14
CA GLU A 450 -2.63 8.18 -30.64
C GLU A 450 -3.76 7.99 -29.61
N ALA A 451 -3.94 8.96 -28.71
CA ALA A 451 -5.05 8.95 -27.76
C ALA A 451 -6.26 9.67 -28.38
N ALA A 452 -7.41 8.99 -28.43
CA ALA A 452 -8.68 9.57 -28.87
C ALA A 452 -9.24 10.50 -27.78
N ILE A 453 -8.79 11.76 -27.77
CA ILE A 453 -9.08 12.72 -26.69
C ILE A 453 -10.28 13.63 -26.97
N THR A 454 -10.76 13.72 -28.22
CA THR A 454 -11.82 14.66 -28.61
C THR A 454 -13.13 13.92 -28.85
N ALA A 455 -14.20 14.39 -28.22
CA ALA A 455 -15.55 13.86 -28.43
C ALA A 455 -16.13 14.33 -29.78
N GLN A 456 -16.99 13.52 -30.40
CA GLN A 456 -17.76 13.95 -31.57
C GLN A 456 -18.93 14.84 -31.11
N GLU A 457 -19.11 15.99 -31.75
CA GLU A 457 -20.21 16.91 -31.46
C GLU A 457 -21.43 16.65 -32.37
N PRO A 458 -22.68 16.79 -31.87
CA PRO A 458 -23.05 17.17 -30.49
C PRO A 458 -22.85 16.02 -29.50
N ALA A 459 -22.23 16.33 -28.35
CA ALA A 459 -21.86 15.35 -27.34
C ALA A 459 -22.82 15.42 -26.13
N PRO A 460 -23.43 14.29 -25.68
CA PRO A 460 -24.24 14.26 -24.47
C PRO A 460 -23.38 14.56 -23.23
N PRO A 461 -23.97 15.00 -22.09
CA PRO A 461 -23.21 15.22 -20.86
C PRO A 461 -22.54 13.92 -20.40
N ALA A 462 -21.27 14.02 -20.01
CA ALA A 462 -20.50 12.90 -19.50
C ALA A 462 -20.80 12.72 -18.00
N THR A 463 -21.21 11.51 -17.57
CA THR A 463 -21.40 11.17 -16.15
C THR A 463 -20.65 9.89 -15.80
N ALA A 464 -20.48 9.62 -14.51
CA ALA A 464 -19.82 8.39 -14.06
C ALA A 464 -20.62 7.13 -14.46
N GLU A 465 -21.95 7.22 -14.49
CA GLU A 465 -22.87 6.15 -14.87
C GLU A 465 -22.89 5.94 -16.39
N ASN A 466 -22.70 7.01 -17.17
CA ASN A 466 -22.63 6.98 -18.61
C ASN A 466 -21.35 7.65 -19.13
N PRO A 467 -20.19 6.98 -19.04
CA PRO A 467 -18.93 7.57 -19.46
C PRO A 467 -18.92 7.89 -20.96
N ARG A 468 -18.44 9.08 -21.32
CA ARG A 468 -18.34 9.52 -22.73
C ARG A 468 -16.94 9.32 -23.29
N LEU A 469 -16.86 8.93 -24.57
CA LEU A 469 -15.58 8.88 -25.30
C LEU A 469 -15.03 10.29 -25.58
N GLY A 470 -13.86 10.59 -25.03
CA GLY A 470 -13.18 11.86 -25.22
C GLY A 470 -13.87 13.06 -24.56
N PHE A 471 -13.24 14.22 -24.69
CA PHE A 471 -13.62 15.49 -24.08
C PHE A 471 -14.08 16.50 -25.13
N THR A 472 -15.01 17.37 -24.77
CA THR A 472 -15.32 18.55 -25.60
C THR A 472 -14.18 19.58 -25.52
N ASP A 473 -14.10 20.49 -26.48
CA ASP A 473 -13.07 21.54 -26.48
C ASP A 473 -13.11 22.42 -25.22
N SER A 474 -14.29 22.64 -24.66
CA SER A 474 -14.46 23.40 -23.41
C SER A 474 -13.93 22.65 -22.20
N GLU A 475 -14.23 21.35 -22.08
CA GLU A 475 -13.73 20.49 -21.00
C GLU A 475 -12.21 20.33 -21.06
N GLN A 476 -11.63 20.20 -22.25
CA GLN A 476 -10.17 20.13 -22.41
C GLN A 476 -9.51 21.42 -21.92
N ALA A 477 -10.05 22.59 -22.30
CA ALA A 477 -9.56 23.88 -21.83
C ALA A 477 -9.71 24.04 -20.31
N GLU A 478 -10.84 23.64 -19.73
CA GLU A 478 -11.06 23.67 -18.28
C GLU A 478 -10.08 22.77 -17.52
N LYS A 479 -9.82 21.55 -18.00
CA LYS A 479 -8.87 20.64 -17.35
C LYS A 479 -7.44 21.16 -17.40
N VAL A 480 -7.00 21.64 -18.56
CA VAL A 480 -5.65 22.21 -18.71
C VAL A 480 -5.49 23.46 -17.85
N GLU A 481 -6.47 24.36 -17.87
CA GLU A 481 -6.49 25.56 -17.03
C GLU A 481 -6.41 25.21 -15.54
N THR A 482 -7.33 24.38 -15.08
CA THR A 482 -7.45 24.01 -13.66
C THR A 482 -6.13 23.42 -13.16
N PHE A 483 -5.54 22.52 -13.93
CA PHE A 483 -4.25 21.93 -13.57
C PHE A 483 -3.10 22.95 -13.55
N LEU A 484 -2.96 23.77 -14.59
CA LEU A 484 -1.90 24.78 -14.67
C LEU A 484 -1.98 25.79 -13.51
N ARG A 485 -3.20 26.23 -13.15
CA ARG A 485 -3.43 27.05 -11.95
C ARG A 485 -3.08 26.30 -10.67
N THR A 486 -3.46 25.02 -10.58
CA THR A 486 -3.19 24.19 -9.39
C THR A 486 -1.71 24.14 -9.04
N ILE A 487 -0.84 23.96 -10.04
CA ILE A 487 0.62 23.88 -9.85
C ILE A 487 1.31 25.25 -9.86
N GLY A 488 0.56 26.34 -10.06
CA GLY A 488 1.07 27.71 -10.17
C GLY A 488 1.76 28.05 -11.49
N LEU A 489 1.67 27.19 -12.52
CA LEU A 489 2.28 27.40 -13.83
C LEU A 489 1.33 28.13 -14.78
N THR A 490 1.12 29.42 -14.54
CA THR A 490 0.21 30.28 -15.33
C THR A 490 0.95 31.23 -16.26
N SER A 491 2.26 31.36 -16.11
CA SER A 491 3.14 32.23 -16.90
C SER A 491 4.57 31.69 -16.94
N ALA A 492 5.47 32.37 -17.67
CA ALA A 492 6.90 32.01 -17.78
C ALA A 492 7.15 30.57 -18.26
N PHE A 493 6.38 30.14 -19.27
CA PHE A 493 6.57 28.82 -19.90
C PHE A 493 7.94 28.72 -20.57
N GLY A 494 8.65 27.63 -20.30
CA GLY A 494 9.83 27.23 -21.07
C GLY A 494 9.42 26.62 -22.42
N PRO A 495 10.34 26.49 -23.39
CA PRO A 495 10.03 25.91 -24.70
C PRO A 495 9.57 24.44 -24.60
N LEU A 496 9.96 23.73 -23.55
CA LEU A 496 9.53 22.36 -23.26
C LEU A 496 8.82 22.27 -21.92
N VAL A 497 7.60 21.74 -21.91
CA VAL A 497 6.88 21.37 -20.68
C VAL A 497 6.63 19.86 -20.69
N VAL A 498 7.23 19.14 -19.75
CA VAL A 498 7.11 17.68 -19.69
C VAL A 498 6.18 17.28 -18.56
N MET A 499 5.13 16.55 -18.90
CA MET A 499 4.28 15.85 -17.94
C MET A 499 4.90 14.48 -17.70
N MET A 500 5.51 14.28 -16.53
CA MET A 500 6.22 13.06 -16.15
C MET A 500 5.36 12.24 -15.19
N GLY A 501 4.53 11.37 -15.74
CA GLY A 501 3.90 10.30 -14.99
C GLY A 501 4.95 9.29 -14.50
N HIS A 502 4.55 8.34 -13.67
CA HIS A 502 5.43 7.25 -13.27
C HIS A 502 4.68 5.92 -13.18
N GLY A 503 5.45 4.85 -13.18
CA GLY A 503 5.01 3.49 -12.93
C GLY A 503 6.17 2.66 -12.38
N SER A 504 5.93 1.37 -12.16
CA SER A 504 6.96 0.43 -11.76
C SER A 504 6.77 -0.91 -12.46
N SER A 505 7.88 -1.51 -12.91
CA SER A 505 7.82 -2.80 -13.59
C SER A 505 8.84 -3.78 -13.01
N SER A 506 8.37 -4.97 -12.65
CA SER A 506 9.21 -6.11 -12.27
C SER A 506 8.52 -7.44 -12.60
N GLN A 507 9.30 -8.52 -12.80
CA GLN A 507 8.71 -9.83 -13.18
C GLN A 507 7.92 -10.51 -12.06
N ASN A 508 8.35 -10.38 -10.79
CA ASN A 508 7.70 -10.97 -9.64
C ASN A 508 6.95 -9.90 -8.83
N ASN A 509 5.78 -9.52 -9.34
CA ASN A 509 5.02 -8.40 -8.81
C ASN A 509 3.56 -8.71 -8.44
N PRO A 510 3.32 -9.58 -7.45
CA PRO A 510 1.97 -9.76 -6.89
C PRO A 510 1.44 -8.48 -6.19
N HIS A 511 2.32 -7.51 -5.92
CA HIS A 511 2.01 -6.24 -5.26
C HIS A 511 2.09 -5.05 -6.22
N LEU A 512 1.77 -5.25 -7.50
CA LEU A 512 1.89 -4.23 -8.56
C LEU A 512 1.30 -2.88 -8.15
N ALA A 513 0.08 -2.88 -7.61
CA ALA A 513 -0.63 -1.67 -7.20
C ALA A 513 0.10 -0.87 -6.10
N ALA A 514 0.90 -1.52 -5.26
CA ALA A 514 1.66 -0.87 -4.19
C ALA A 514 2.98 -0.24 -4.68
N TYR A 515 3.44 -0.63 -5.88
CA TYR A 515 4.61 -0.02 -6.53
C TYR A 515 4.21 1.03 -7.58
N ASP A 516 3.04 0.95 -8.17
CA ASP A 516 2.59 1.92 -9.16
C ASP A 516 2.11 3.24 -8.50
N CYS A 517 1.57 4.17 -9.30
CA CYS A 517 1.15 5.48 -8.82
C CYS A 517 -0.09 5.39 -7.93
N GLY A 518 0.04 5.75 -6.65
CA GLY A 518 -1.11 5.84 -5.73
C GLY A 518 -2.16 6.87 -6.16
N ALA A 519 -1.74 7.97 -6.81
CA ALA A 519 -2.67 8.97 -7.36
C ALA A 519 -3.40 8.49 -8.64
N CYS A 520 -2.99 7.36 -9.21
CA CYS A 520 -3.68 6.68 -10.31
C CYS A 520 -4.25 5.33 -9.86
N SER A 521 -4.54 5.16 -8.56
CA SER A 521 -5.08 3.93 -7.96
C SER A 521 -4.22 2.68 -8.20
N GLY A 522 -2.89 2.82 -8.03
CA GLY A 522 -1.95 1.72 -8.22
C GLY A 522 -1.79 1.31 -9.69
N ARG A 523 -1.85 2.29 -10.59
CA ARG A 523 -1.66 2.13 -12.04
C ARG A 523 -0.59 3.07 -12.56
N HIS A 524 -0.17 2.83 -13.79
CA HIS A 524 0.79 3.68 -14.51
C HIS A 524 0.19 5.06 -14.82
N GLY A 525 0.94 6.13 -14.55
CA GLY A 525 0.52 7.52 -14.78
C GLY A 525 0.88 8.09 -16.16
N GLY A 526 1.62 7.34 -16.99
CA GLY A 526 2.01 7.75 -18.34
C GLY A 526 0.83 8.10 -19.26
N PRO A 527 -0.27 7.33 -19.30
CA PRO A 527 -1.42 7.68 -20.12
C PRO A 527 -2.05 9.03 -19.75
N ASN A 528 -2.16 9.36 -18.46
CA ASN A 528 -2.66 10.68 -18.04
C ASN A 528 -1.74 11.81 -18.52
N ALA A 529 -0.42 11.63 -18.39
CA ALA A 529 0.57 12.58 -18.89
C ALA A 529 0.47 12.80 -20.40
N ARG A 530 0.31 11.71 -21.16
CA ARG A 530 0.11 11.74 -22.62
C ARG A 530 -1.15 12.51 -23.01
N VAL A 531 -2.29 12.20 -22.37
CA VAL A 531 -3.57 12.86 -22.65
C VAL A 531 -3.50 14.35 -22.29
N PHE A 532 -2.90 14.71 -21.15
CA PHE A 532 -2.72 16.11 -20.76
C PHE A 532 -1.91 16.89 -21.80
N ALA A 533 -0.74 16.36 -22.19
CA ALA A 533 0.13 17.01 -23.16
C ALA A 533 -0.56 17.17 -24.52
N ALA A 534 -1.30 16.15 -24.97
CA ALA A 534 -2.08 16.22 -26.20
C ALA A 534 -3.14 17.32 -26.16
N MET A 535 -3.91 17.45 -25.06
CA MET A 535 -4.89 18.53 -24.89
C MET A 535 -4.23 19.92 -24.88
N ALA A 536 -3.13 20.10 -24.15
CA ALA A 536 -2.42 21.38 -24.01
C ALA A 536 -1.77 21.87 -25.32
N ASN A 537 -1.50 20.96 -26.26
CA ASN A 537 -0.94 21.31 -27.57
C ASN A 537 -2.01 21.65 -28.63
N ARG A 538 -3.32 21.46 -28.35
CA ARG A 538 -4.37 21.77 -29.34
C ARG A 538 -4.54 23.29 -29.51
N PRO A 539 -4.55 23.81 -30.76
CA PRO A 539 -4.72 25.25 -31.00
C PRO A 539 -6.01 25.84 -30.41
N VAL A 540 -7.14 25.13 -30.55
CA VAL A 540 -8.45 25.58 -30.01
C VAL A 540 -8.42 25.68 -28.48
N VAL A 541 -7.72 24.75 -27.82
CA VAL A 541 -7.55 24.78 -26.36
C VAL A 541 -6.67 25.96 -25.95
N ARG A 542 -5.55 26.18 -26.65
CA ARG A 542 -4.65 27.32 -26.39
C ARG A 542 -5.33 28.68 -26.55
N GLU A 543 -6.20 28.82 -27.56
CA GLU A 543 -6.96 30.04 -27.76
C GLU A 543 -7.94 30.31 -26.61
N ARG A 544 -8.68 29.29 -26.18
CA ARG A 544 -9.56 29.40 -25.00
C ARG A 544 -8.78 29.70 -23.71
N LEU A 545 -7.59 29.12 -23.53
CA LEU A 545 -6.74 29.42 -22.37
C LEU A 545 -6.27 30.88 -22.38
N ARG A 546 -5.95 31.42 -23.56
CA ARG A 546 -5.57 32.82 -23.76
C ARG A 546 -6.71 33.76 -23.34
N GLU A 547 -7.95 33.46 -23.72
CA GLU A 547 -9.15 34.20 -23.29
C GLU A 547 -9.32 34.19 -21.76
N ARG A 548 -8.85 33.13 -21.09
CA ARG A 548 -8.90 32.96 -19.63
C ARG A 548 -7.62 33.44 -18.91
N GLY A 549 -6.76 34.16 -19.62
CA GLY A 549 -5.56 34.79 -19.05
C GLY A 549 -4.35 33.87 -18.90
N ILE A 550 -4.34 32.69 -19.52
CA ILE A 550 -3.17 31.80 -19.59
C ILE A 550 -2.67 31.77 -21.03
N ALA A 551 -1.65 32.57 -21.32
CA ALA A 551 -1.02 32.62 -22.64
C ALA A 551 0.15 31.64 -22.72
N ILE A 552 -0.07 30.48 -23.35
CA ILE A 552 1.00 29.53 -23.68
C ILE A 552 1.71 30.00 -24.96
N PRO A 553 3.02 30.30 -24.92
CA PRO A 553 3.76 30.74 -26.11
C PRO A 553 3.73 29.73 -27.25
N GLU A 554 3.77 30.20 -28.50
CA GLU A 554 3.79 29.33 -29.70
C GLU A 554 5.03 28.41 -29.74
N ASN A 555 6.15 28.88 -29.19
CA ASN A 555 7.40 28.11 -29.08
C ASN A 555 7.43 27.17 -27.86
N THR A 556 6.32 27.01 -27.13
CA THR A 556 6.17 26.03 -26.04
C THR A 556 5.49 24.77 -26.54
N TRP A 557 6.08 23.61 -26.25
CA TRP A 557 5.50 22.30 -26.55
C TRP A 557 5.39 21.42 -25.32
N PHE A 558 4.22 20.81 -25.13
CA PHE A 558 3.98 19.86 -24.05
C PHE A 558 4.33 18.43 -24.49
N LEU A 559 5.01 17.67 -23.63
CA LEU A 559 5.38 16.28 -23.88
C LEU A 559 4.85 15.39 -22.74
N GLY A 560 4.23 14.27 -23.08
CA GLY A 560 3.91 13.22 -22.12
C GLY A 560 5.07 12.25 -21.98
N ALA A 561 5.40 11.88 -20.74
CA ALA A 561 6.42 10.88 -20.44
C ALA A 561 6.03 10.04 -19.21
N GLU A 562 6.65 8.87 -19.08
CA GLU A 562 6.55 8.01 -17.91
C GLU A 562 7.94 7.60 -17.42
N HIS A 563 8.22 7.86 -16.15
CA HIS A 563 9.40 7.35 -15.46
C HIS A 563 9.09 6.01 -14.78
N ASN A 564 9.84 4.97 -15.11
CA ASN A 564 9.79 3.69 -14.40
C ASN A 564 10.68 3.77 -13.16
N THR A 565 10.04 3.93 -12.01
CA THR A 565 10.70 4.06 -10.71
C THR A 565 11.53 2.83 -10.35
N CYS A 566 11.28 1.64 -10.91
CA CYS A 566 12.08 0.45 -10.63
C CYS A 566 13.45 0.51 -11.33
N ASP A 567 13.50 0.78 -12.65
CA ASP A 567 14.71 0.66 -13.48
C ASP A 567 15.27 1.98 -14.04
N GLU A 568 14.64 3.11 -13.70
CA GLU A 568 14.95 4.48 -14.13
C GLU A 568 14.80 4.74 -15.65
N CYS A 569 14.10 3.87 -16.38
CA CYS A 569 13.78 4.11 -17.78
C CYS A 569 12.72 5.22 -17.91
N ILE A 570 12.86 6.10 -18.91
CA ILE A 570 11.85 7.12 -19.24
C ILE A 570 11.28 6.80 -20.62
N THR A 571 9.98 6.53 -20.67
CA THR A 571 9.22 6.33 -21.91
C THR A 571 8.62 7.66 -22.35
N TRP A 572 8.82 8.04 -23.62
CA TRP A 572 8.33 9.30 -24.19
C TRP A 572 7.18 9.02 -25.15
N PHE A 573 6.06 9.71 -24.96
CA PHE A 573 4.88 9.58 -25.81
C PHE A 573 4.82 10.71 -26.85
N ASP A 574 4.38 10.37 -28.06
CA ASP A 574 4.08 11.30 -29.16
C ASP A 574 5.21 12.32 -29.49
N HIS A 575 6.47 11.99 -29.15
CA HIS A 575 7.63 12.86 -29.36
C HIS A 575 7.98 13.06 -30.84
N ASP A 576 7.46 12.22 -31.73
CA ASP A 576 7.58 12.37 -33.19
C ASP A 576 6.83 13.61 -33.70
N ALA A 577 5.84 14.10 -32.95
CA ALA A 577 5.10 15.33 -33.26
C ALA A 577 5.83 16.62 -32.80
N LEU A 578 6.99 16.49 -32.14
CA LEU A 578 7.75 17.64 -31.64
C LEU A 578 8.28 18.49 -32.82
N PRO A 579 8.04 19.82 -32.83
CA PRO A 579 8.54 20.70 -33.87
C PRO A 579 10.06 20.65 -34.03
N GLN A 580 10.55 20.70 -35.27
CA GLN A 580 11.98 20.61 -35.60
C GLN A 580 12.84 21.62 -34.83
N ALA A 581 12.31 22.83 -34.57
CA ALA A 581 13.01 23.88 -33.83
C ALA A 581 13.34 23.49 -32.37
N LEU A 582 12.58 22.57 -31.77
CA LEU A 582 12.72 22.17 -30.37
C LEU A 582 13.50 20.85 -30.19
N GLN A 583 13.89 20.19 -31.28
CA GLN A 583 14.57 18.89 -31.25
C GLN A 583 15.94 18.96 -30.54
N ALA A 584 16.67 20.07 -30.70
CA ALA A 584 17.97 20.27 -30.03
C ALA A 584 17.80 20.42 -28.50
N ASP A 585 16.83 21.23 -28.07
CA ASP A 585 16.50 21.42 -26.66
C ASP A 585 16.01 20.11 -26.04
N PHE A 586 15.20 19.34 -26.77
CA PHE A 586 14.73 18.03 -26.33
C PHE A 586 15.87 17.03 -26.19
N ALA A 587 16.81 16.99 -27.15
CA ALA A 587 17.99 16.13 -27.04
C ALA A 587 18.87 16.48 -25.82
N ARG A 588 19.03 17.77 -25.51
CA ARG A 588 19.72 18.24 -24.30
C ARG A 588 18.96 17.82 -23.03
N LEU A 589 17.65 18.03 -22.99
CA LEU A 589 16.80 17.64 -21.86
C LEU A 589 16.89 16.13 -21.60
N ARG A 590 16.78 15.32 -22.64
CA ARG A 590 16.83 13.84 -22.55
C ARG A 590 18.18 13.35 -22.05
N LYS A 591 19.28 13.97 -22.48
CA LYS A 591 20.63 13.67 -21.97
C LYS A 591 20.76 14.01 -20.49
N THR A 592 20.24 15.17 -20.08
CA THR A 592 20.30 15.64 -18.69
C THR A 592 19.45 14.77 -17.76
N LEU A 593 18.23 14.41 -18.18
CA LEU A 593 17.37 13.46 -17.48
C LEU A 593 18.03 12.08 -17.33
N HIS A 594 18.71 11.59 -18.37
CA HIS A 594 19.45 10.33 -18.28
C HIS A 594 20.59 10.39 -17.23
N GLN A 595 21.29 11.52 -17.13
CA GLN A 595 22.30 11.72 -16.09
C GLN A 595 21.67 11.80 -14.68
N ALA A 596 20.52 12.47 -14.55
CA ALA A 596 19.78 12.53 -13.30
C ALA A 596 19.29 11.14 -12.85
N ALA A 597 18.76 10.33 -13.78
CA ALA A 597 18.38 8.93 -13.56
C ALA A 597 19.56 8.06 -13.08
N GLN A 598 20.74 8.23 -13.67
CA GLN A 598 21.95 7.54 -13.22
C GLN A 598 22.34 7.89 -11.77
N LYS A 599 22.23 9.18 -11.39
CA LYS A 599 22.48 9.64 -10.02
C LYS A 599 21.39 9.18 -9.04
N SER A 600 20.13 9.15 -9.47
CA SER A 600 19.00 8.59 -8.71
C SER A 600 19.20 7.09 -8.42
N ALA A 601 19.57 6.28 -9.42
CA ALA A 601 19.92 4.88 -9.22
C ALA A 601 21.07 4.69 -8.22
N HIS A 602 22.10 5.54 -8.30
CA HIS A 602 23.23 5.52 -7.39
C HIS A 602 22.82 5.80 -5.94
N GLU A 603 21.96 6.81 -5.73
CA GLU A 603 21.39 7.09 -4.42
C GLU A 603 20.55 5.93 -3.88
N ARG A 604 19.71 5.30 -4.71
CA ARG A 604 18.87 4.16 -4.30
C ARG A 604 19.67 2.93 -3.89
N CYS A 605 20.79 2.67 -4.58
CA CYS A 605 21.65 1.52 -4.27
C CYS A 605 22.07 1.51 -2.79
N ARG A 606 22.31 2.66 -2.17
CA ARG A 606 22.75 2.72 -0.76
C ARG A 606 21.75 2.11 0.23
N ARG A 607 20.45 2.09 -0.10
CA ARG A 607 19.36 1.56 0.76
C ARG A 607 19.12 0.07 0.58
N LEU A 608 19.60 -0.51 -0.51
CA LEU A 608 19.42 -1.93 -0.81
C LEU A 608 20.56 -2.75 -0.22
N ALA A 609 20.24 -3.65 0.71
CA ALA A 609 21.25 -4.50 1.37
C ALA A 609 22.07 -5.35 0.38
N SER A 610 21.50 -5.75 -0.75
CA SER A 610 22.18 -6.53 -1.80
C SER A 610 22.84 -5.70 -2.90
N ALA A 611 22.81 -4.37 -2.81
CA ALA A 611 23.49 -3.51 -3.78
C ALA A 611 24.99 -3.36 -3.46
N PRO A 612 25.82 -3.04 -4.46
CA PRO A 612 27.21 -2.68 -4.22
C PRO A 612 27.28 -1.43 -3.32
N LYS A 613 28.24 -1.39 -2.38
CA LYS A 613 28.36 -0.28 -1.40
C LYS A 613 28.75 1.06 -2.04
N THR A 614 29.64 1.02 -3.03
CA THR A 614 30.17 2.21 -3.72
C THR A 614 30.22 1.96 -5.24
N PRO A 615 29.06 1.81 -5.91
CA PRO A 615 29.01 1.55 -7.33
C PRO A 615 29.35 2.81 -8.13
N SER A 616 29.91 2.67 -9.33
CA SER A 616 29.87 3.77 -10.30
C SER A 616 28.43 4.02 -10.74
N LEU A 617 28.13 5.22 -11.26
CA LEU A 617 26.80 5.58 -11.77
C LEU A 617 26.24 4.55 -12.75
N HIS A 618 27.07 4.08 -13.69
CA HIS A 618 26.66 3.06 -14.66
C HIS A 618 26.38 1.71 -14.00
N ARG A 619 27.23 1.29 -13.03
CA ARG A 619 27.03 0.03 -12.29
C ARG A 619 25.77 0.10 -11.43
N ALA A 620 25.46 1.25 -10.85
CA ALA A 620 24.25 1.47 -10.06
C ALA A 620 22.99 1.35 -10.92
N LEU A 621 22.92 2.08 -12.04
CA LEU A 621 21.80 1.99 -12.98
C LEU A 621 21.61 0.56 -13.50
N ARG A 622 22.72 -0.11 -13.85
CA ARG A 622 22.68 -1.52 -14.26
C ARG A 622 22.14 -2.41 -13.15
N HIS A 623 22.58 -2.23 -11.89
CA HIS A 623 22.09 -3.02 -10.76
C HIS A 623 20.57 -2.87 -10.58
N MET A 624 20.04 -1.64 -10.60
CA MET A 624 18.60 -1.40 -10.45
C MET A 624 17.79 -2.03 -11.60
N SER A 625 18.27 -1.87 -12.83
CA SER A 625 17.65 -2.47 -14.01
C SER A 625 17.75 -4.01 -14.01
N ASP A 626 18.83 -4.62 -13.50
CA ASP A 626 18.95 -6.08 -13.46
C ASP A 626 17.92 -6.72 -12.49
N ARG A 627 17.59 -6.01 -11.40
CA ARG A 627 16.58 -6.44 -10.42
C ARG A 627 15.17 -6.51 -10.98
N SER A 628 14.80 -5.63 -11.92
CA SER A 628 13.45 -5.63 -12.50
C SER A 628 13.19 -6.89 -13.35
N TYR A 629 14.24 -7.45 -13.96
CA TYR A 629 14.16 -8.66 -14.76
C TYR A 629 14.37 -9.96 -13.97
N ASP A 630 14.85 -9.89 -12.73
CA ASP A 630 15.08 -11.05 -11.88
C ASP A 630 13.77 -11.51 -11.22
N PHE A 631 13.25 -12.66 -11.66
CA PHE A 631 12.00 -13.23 -11.14
C PHE A 631 12.12 -13.73 -9.69
N SER A 632 13.33 -13.97 -9.20
CA SER A 632 13.57 -14.36 -7.80
C SER A 632 13.61 -13.15 -6.85
N GLN A 633 13.65 -11.94 -7.41
CA GLN A 633 13.81 -10.72 -6.63
C GLN A 633 12.54 -10.37 -5.86
N VAL A 634 12.60 -10.53 -4.54
CA VAL A 634 11.51 -10.11 -3.64
C VAL A 634 11.55 -8.61 -3.32
N ARG A 635 12.67 -7.92 -3.57
CA ARG A 635 12.84 -6.47 -3.39
C ARG A 635 13.21 -5.80 -4.72
N PRO A 636 12.35 -5.83 -5.75
CA PRO A 636 12.70 -5.23 -7.05
C PRO A 636 13.05 -3.75 -6.86
N GLU A 637 12.28 -3.08 -6.01
CA GLU A 637 12.57 -1.77 -5.44
C GLU A 637 11.99 -1.68 -4.01
N LEU A 638 12.03 -0.49 -3.41
CA LEU A 638 11.63 -0.25 -2.02
C LEU A 638 10.30 0.52 -1.86
N GLY A 639 9.60 0.81 -2.95
CA GLY A 639 8.33 1.56 -2.90
C GLY A 639 8.46 2.90 -2.15
N HIS A 640 7.47 3.22 -1.34
CA HIS A 640 7.41 4.41 -0.46
C HIS A 640 8.03 4.17 0.92
N ALA A 641 8.88 3.14 1.06
CA ALA A 641 9.60 2.92 2.30
C ALA A 641 10.43 4.17 2.59
N THR A 642 10.42 4.65 3.84
CA THR A 642 10.98 5.94 4.33
C THR A 642 10.10 7.20 4.21
N ASN A 643 8.96 7.16 3.53
CA ASN A 643 8.07 8.32 3.46
C ASN A 643 7.72 8.85 4.86
N ALA A 644 7.93 10.16 5.07
CA ALA A 644 7.78 10.81 6.37
C ALA A 644 7.12 12.20 6.31
N ALA A 645 7.18 12.89 5.17
CA ALA A 645 6.58 14.21 5.02
C ALA A 645 5.95 14.45 3.64
N ALA A 646 5.16 15.51 3.55
CA ALA A 646 4.63 16.04 2.31
C ALA A 646 4.75 17.57 2.31
N PHE A 647 5.20 18.14 1.19
CA PHE A 647 5.30 19.57 0.98
C PHE A 647 4.29 20.02 -0.06
N ILE A 648 3.44 20.97 0.30
CA ILE A 648 2.46 21.62 -0.57
C ILE A 648 2.81 23.10 -0.60
N GLY A 649 3.46 23.56 -1.66
CA GLY A 649 3.91 24.95 -1.76
C GLY A 649 4.83 25.18 -2.94
N ARG A 650 5.40 26.38 -3.04
CA ARG A 650 6.31 26.73 -4.14
C ARG A 650 7.59 25.90 -4.04
N ARG A 651 8.17 25.54 -5.19
CA ARG A 651 9.42 24.76 -5.24
C ARG A 651 10.56 25.42 -4.46
N SER A 652 10.58 26.75 -4.37
CA SER A 652 11.54 27.53 -3.58
C SER A 652 11.58 27.15 -2.09
N MET A 653 10.49 26.61 -1.52
CA MET A 653 10.47 26.15 -0.13
C MET A 653 11.47 25.01 0.12
N SER A 654 11.69 24.15 -0.87
CA SER A 654 12.45 22.90 -0.72
C SER A 654 13.58 22.71 -1.72
N GLN A 655 13.75 23.64 -2.66
CA GLN A 655 14.83 23.60 -3.65
C GLN A 655 16.18 23.71 -2.95
N GLY A 656 17.14 22.85 -3.32
CA GLY A 656 18.46 22.82 -2.68
C GLY A 656 18.50 22.10 -1.33
N LEU A 657 17.40 21.50 -0.87
CA LEU A 657 17.44 20.60 0.28
C LEU A 657 17.63 19.15 -0.15
N PHE A 658 18.52 18.45 0.55
CA PHE A 658 18.57 16.99 0.54
C PHE A 658 17.48 16.44 1.47
N LEU A 659 16.48 15.77 0.89
CA LEU A 659 15.29 15.26 1.58
C LEU A 659 15.29 13.72 1.74
N ASP A 660 16.39 13.06 1.36
CA ASP A 660 16.62 11.62 1.50
C ASP A 660 15.54 10.73 0.84
N ARG A 661 14.80 11.25 -0.15
CA ARG A 661 13.63 10.61 -0.80
C ARG A 661 12.48 10.27 0.14
N ARG A 662 12.22 11.14 1.13
CA ARG A 662 11.21 10.91 2.18
C ARG A 662 9.98 11.79 2.08
N VAL A 663 9.92 12.63 1.05
CA VAL A 663 9.00 13.77 1.00
C VAL A 663 8.21 13.76 -0.29
N PHE A 664 6.89 13.72 -0.17
CA PHE A 664 6.01 14.01 -1.31
C PHE A 664 6.12 15.50 -1.68
N LEU A 665 6.27 15.81 -2.97
CA LEU A 665 6.46 17.19 -3.44
C LEU A 665 5.30 17.61 -4.35
N ILE A 666 4.46 18.53 -3.86
CA ILE A 666 3.32 19.10 -4.57
C ILE A 666 3.56 20.60 -4.76
N SER A 667 3.59 21.05 -6.00
CA SER A 667 3.67 22.46 -6.35
C SER A 667 2.33 23.14 -6.10
N TYR A 668 2.38 24.27 -5.41
CA TYR A 668 1.24 25.15 -5.13
C TYR A 668 1.74 26.57 -4.93
N ASP A 669 1.04 27.58 -5.45
CA ASP A 669 1.40 28.98 -5.24
C ASP A 669 0.29 29.73 -4.50
N ALA A 670 0.51 29.93 -3.19
CA ALA A 670 -0.43 30.64 -2.33
C ALA A 670 -0.72 32.07 -2.78
N THR A 671 0.17 32.71 -3.55
CA THR A 671 -0.05 34.08 -4.05
C THR A 671 -1.13 34.16 -5.12
N GLN A 672 -1.46 33.02 -5.75
CA GLN A 672 -2.50 32.90 -6.77
C GLN A 672 -3.82 32.36 -6.19
N ASP A 673 -3.91 32.13 -4.88
CA ASP A 673 -5.05 31.47 -4.22
C ASP A 673 -5.45 32.15 -2.89
N PRO A 674 -5.91 33.42 -2.93
CA PRO A 674 -6.22 34.20 -1.72
C PRO A 674 -7.36 33.61 -0.87
N GLU A 675 -8.23 32.79 -1.46
CA GLU A 675 -9.36 32.15 -0.77
C GLU A 675 -9.05 30.70 -0.32
N GLY A 676 -7.91 30.14 -0.74
CA GLY A 676 -7.54 28.75 -0.44
C GLY A 676 -8.33 27.71 -1.22
N LYS A 677 -8.96 28.05 -2.35
CA LYS A 677 -9.77 27.12 -3.16
C LYS A 677 -8.91 26.08 -3.85
N ILE A 678 -7.76 26.50 -4.39
CA ILE A 678 -6.81 25.58 -5.01
C ILE A 678 -6.21 24.67 -3.94
N LEU A 679 -5.81 25.25 -2.80
CA LEU A 679 -5.27 24.48 -1.68
C LEU A 679 -6.26 23.45 -1.15
N GLU A 680 -7.52 23.84 -0.99
CA GLU A 680 -8.60 22.94 -0.59
C GLU A 680 -8.74 21.77 -1.55
N ALA A 681 -8.76 22.02 -2.87
CA ALA A 681 -8.82 20.95 -3.86
C ALA A 681 -7.59 20.02 -3.79
N ILE A 682 -6.39 20.56 -3.57
CA ILE A 682 -5.17 19.75 -3.36
C ILE A 682 -5.31 18.89 -2.11
N LEU A 683 -5.74 19.46 -0.98
CA LEU A 683 -5.88 18.74 0.29
C LEU A 683 -6.96 17.66 0.23
N LEU A 684 -8.04 17.86 -0.53
CA LEU A 684 -9.10 16.87 -0.70
C LEU A 684 -8.75 15.75 -1.68
N ALA A 685 -7.90 16.02 -2.67
CA ALA A 685 -7.49 15.01 -3.66
C ALA A 685 -6.19 14.30 -3.29
N ALA A 686 -5.10 15.05 -3.10
CA ALA A 686 -3.77 14.51 -2.82
C ALA A 686 -3.56 14.18 -1.33
N GLY A 687 -4.26 14.86 -0.43
CA GLY A 687 -4.17 14.64 1.03
C GLY A 687 -4.51 13.20 1.43
N PRO A 688 -5.71 12.66 1.10
CA PRO A 688 -6.06 11.28 1.39
C PRO A 688 -5.13 10.26 0.73
N VAL A 689 -4.61 10.54 -0.47
CA VAL A 689 -3.66 9.65 -1.16
C VAL A 689 -2.34 9.58 -0.38
N GLY A 690 -1.74 10.71 -0.02
CA GLY A 690 -0.50 10.75 0.75
C GLY A 690 -0.67 10.16 2.15
N ALA A 691 -1.77 10.47 2.83
CA ALA A 691 -2.11 9.90 4.13
C ALA A 691 -2.31 8.39 4.07
N GLY A 692 -3.04 7.89 3.06
CA GLY A 692 -3.28 6.47 2.84
C GLY A 692 -2.00 5.69 2.61
N ILE A 693 -1.12 6.19 1.73
CA ILE A 693 0.20 5.57 1.48
C ILE A 693 1.01 5.53 2.79
N ASN A 694 1.15 6.67 3.49
CA ASN A 694 1.94 6.70 4.73
C ASN A 694 1.37 5.76 5.81
N LEU A 695 0.06 5.73 6.00
CA LEU A 695 -0.60 4.87 7.00
C LEU A 695 -0.50 3.38 6.63
N GLU A 696 -0.55 3.02 5.35
CA GLU A 696 -0.35 1.65 4.91
C GLU A 696 1.03 1.12 5.32
N TYR A 697 2.08 1.91 5.10
CA TYR A 697 3.44 1.59 5.54
C TYR A 697 3.54 1.61 7.07
N TYR A 698 2.93 2.59 7.74
CA TYR A 698 2.92 2.70 9.21
C TYR A 698 2.34 1.43 9.86
N PHE A 699 1.11 1.04 9.50
CA PHE A 699 0.44 -0.11 10.12
C PHE A 699 1.13 -1.42 9.77
N SER A 700 1.57 -1.58 8.51
CA SER A 700 2.34 -2.75 8.08
C SER A 700 3.65 -2.88 8.86
N THR A 701 4.27 -1.77 9.25
CA THR A 701 5.51 -1.73 10.05
C THR A 701 5.27 -2.03 11.52
N VAL A 702 4.24 -1.41 12.12
CA VAL A 702 3.94 -1.57 13.56
C VAL A 702 3.48 -2.99 13.89
N ASN A 703 2.65 -3.61 13.04
CA ASN A 703 2.21 -4.99 13.23
C ASN A 703 1.97 -5.68 11.89
N ASN A 704 3.05 -6.19 11.30
CA ASN A 704 2.99 -6.86 10.00
C ASN A 704 2.15 -8.15 10.01
N GLU A 705 1.98 -8.80 11.15
CA GLU A 705 1.20 -10.05 11.24
C GLU A 705 -0.30 -9.80 11.03
N ARG A 706 -0.80 -8.65 11.53
CA ARG A 706 -2.22 -8.29 11.46
C ARG A 706 -2.55 -7.25 10.39
N TYR A 707 -1.68 -6.26 10.19
CA TYR A 707 -1.90 -5.13 9.28
C TYR A 707 -0.94 -5.11 8.10
N GLY A 708 -0.14 -6.15 7.94
CA GLY A 708 0.67 -6.38 6.74
C GLY A 708 0.45 -7.80 6.22
N CYS A 709 1.19 -8.15 5.17
CA CYS A 709 1.00 -9.41 4.49
C CYS A 709 2.11 -10.45 4.72
N GLY A 710 2.89 -10.33 5.79
CA GLY A 710 3.94 -11.31 6.08
C GLY A 710 5.12 -11.21 5.11
N SER A 711 5.71 -12.34 4.73
CA SER A 711 6.89 -12.38 3.87
C SER A 711 6.51 -12.62 2.40
N LYS A 712 6.96 -11.74 1.49
CA LYS A 712 6.78 -11.93 0.04
C LYS A 712 7.40 -13.23 -0.48
N VAL A 713 8.38 -13.78 0.24
CA VAL A 713 9.06 -15.04 -0.14
C VAL A 713 8.10 -16.22 -0.20
N THR A 714 7.09 -16.24 0.66
CA THR A 714 6.13 -17.34 0.83
C THR A 714 4.78 -17.04 0.21
N HIS A 715 4.66 -15.93 -0.52
CA HIS A 715 3.40 -15.50 -1.12
C HIS A 715 2.97 -16.40 -2.27
N ASN A 716 1.70 -16.80 -2.24
CA ASN A 716 0.98 -17.38 -3.35
C ASN A 716 -0.12 -16.43 -3.79
N ILE A 717 -0.26 -16.24 -5.10
CA ILE A 717 -1.38 -15.47 -5.65
C ILE A 717 -2.65 -16.29 -5.50
N ALA A 718 -3.68 -15.71 -4.90
CA ALA A 718 -5.00 -16.30 -4.70
C ALA A 718 -6.03 -15.59 -5.60
N GLY A 719 -6.75 -16.36 -6.41
CA GLY A 719 -7.86 -15.91 -7.25
C GLY A 719 -7.62 -14.77 -8.25
N LEU A 720 -6.37 -14.36 -8.51
CA LEU A 720 -5.97 -13.16 -9.27
C LEU A 720 -6.38 -11.83 -8.63
N PHE A 721 -6.77 -11.81 -7.35
CA PHE A 721 -7.17 -10.60 -6.64
C PHE A 721 -6.40 -10.36 -5.34
N GLY A 722 -5.68 -11.36 -4.81
CA GLY A 722 -4.92 -11.17 -3.57
C GLY A 722 -3.81 -12.19 -3.36
N VAL A 723 -3.24 -12.19 -2.15
CA VAL A 723 -2.12 -13.06 -1.79
C VAL A 723 -2.36 -13.80 -0.47
N MET A 724 -1.84 -15.01 -0.38
CA MET A 724 -1.76 -15.81 0.84
C MET A 724 -0.29 -16.02 1.22
N ASP A 725 -0.01 -16.15 2.51
CA ASP A 725 1.28 -16.54 3.06
C ASP A 725 1.32 -18.07 3.27
N GLY A 726 1.98 -18.79 2.37
CA GLY A 726 1.97 -20.25 2.34
C GLY A 726 0.67 -20.82 1.76
N ALA A 727 0.31 -22.05 2.17
CA ALA A 727 -0.78 -22.80 1.56
C ALA A 727 -2.15 -22.61 2.25
N THR A 728 -2.18 -22.18 3.51
CA THR A 728 -3.39 -22.22 4.36
C THR A 728 -3.58 -20.96 5.21
N SER A 729 -2.96 -19.85 4.86
CA SER A 729 -3.20 -18.58 5.58
C SER A 729 -4.52 -17.93 5.18
N ASP A 730 -4.95 -17.00 6.02
CA ASP A 730 -5.92 -16.00 5.60
C ASP A 730 -5.43 -15.20 4.37
N LEU A 731 -6.36 -14.56 3.66
CA LEU A 731 -6.03 -13.60 2.62
C LEU A 731 -5.33 -12.42 3.28
N ARG A 732 -4.13 -12.08 2.80
CA ARG A 732 -3.30 -11.07 3.44
C ARG A 732 -3.54 -9.69 2.83
N THR A 733 -3.71 -8.69 3.68
CA THR A 733 -3.83 -7.27 3.32
C THR A 733 -2.58 -6.49 3.75
N GLY A 734 -2.41 -5.25 3.26
CA GLY A 734 -1.25 -4.42 3.56
C GLY A 734 0.05 -4.91 2.90
N LEU A 735 1.19 -4.48 3.43
CA LEU A 735 2.48 -4.61 2.75
C LEU A 735 3.37 -5.72 3.33
N PRO A 736 4.22 -6.35 2.49
CA PRO A 736 5.12 -7.41 2.94
C PRO A 736 6.32 -6.82 3.66
N LYS A 737 6.97 -7.62 4.52
CA LYS A 737 8.20 -7.23 5.24
C LYS A 737 9.26 -6.60 4.35
N GLN A 738 9.41 -7.09 3.13
CA GLN A 738 10.38 -6.61 2.14
C GLN A 738 10.11 -5.17 1.66
N MET A 739 8.90 -4.64 1.82
CA MET A 739 8.55 -3.26 1.48
C MET A 739 8.66 -2.32 2.68
N ILE A 740 8.77 -2.83 3.91
CA ILE A 740 8.74 -2.02 5.13
C ILE A 740 10.02 -2.10 5.97
N GLU A 741 10.96 -2.97 5.62
CA GLU A 741 12.16 -3.25 6.45
C GLU A 741 13.04 -2.04 6.74
N ILE A 742 12.98 -0.99 5.90
CA ILE A 742 13.69 0.27 6.10
C ILE A 742 12.79 1.44 6.51
N HIS A 743 11.47 1.19 6.67
CA HIS A 743 10.50 2.23 6.99
C HIS A 743 10.52 2.51 8.49
N GLU A 744 10.54 3.80 8.82
CA GLU A 744 10.43 4.28 10.20
C GLU A 744 8.96 4.66 10.42
N ALA A 745 8.26 3.91 11.29
CA ALA A 745 6.83 4.06 11.51
C ALA A 745 6.49 5.41 12.14
N MET A 746 6.23 6.41 11.29
CA MET A 746 5.85 7.77 11.65
C MET A 746 4.64 8.22 10.85
N ARG A 747 3.77 9.01 11.49
CA ARG A 747 2.69 9.70 10.79
C ARG A 747 3.20 10.88 9.99
N LEU A 748 2.62 11.04 8.80
CA LEU A 748 2.98 12.04 7.80
C LEU A 748 3.01 13.47 8.37
N GLN A 749 4.13 14.17 8.20
CA GLN A 749 4.26 15.60 8.47
C GLN A 749 3.92 16.40 7.19
N ILE A 750 2.77 17.06 7.15
CA ILE A 750 2.30 17.83 6.00
C ILE A 750 2.64 19.30 6.23
N VAL A 751 3.61 19.83 5.48
CA VAL A 751 3.96 21.25 5.48
C VAL A 751 3.28 21.93 4.30
N VAL A 752 2.42 22.90 4.61
CA VAL A 752 1.66 23.66 3.62
C VAL A 752 2.09 25.12 3.65
N GLU A 753 2.49 25.65 2.50
CA GLU A 753 2.73 27.07 2.33
C GLU A 753 1.38 27.81 2.22
N SER A 754 0.88 28.33 3.34
CA SER A 754 -0.36 29.11 3.42
C SER A 754 -0.47 29.79 4.78
N THR A 755 -1.35 30.78 4.91
CA THR A 755 -1.62 31.42 6.20
C THR A 755 -2.45 30.50 7.10
N THR A 756 -2.32 30.68 8.41
CA THR A 756 -3.14 29.93 9.38
C THR A 756 -4.63 30.19 9.22
N ASP A 757 -5.01 31.40 8.80
CA ASP A 757 -6.42 31.78 8.60
C ASP A 757 -7.06 31.01 7.44
N ILE A 758 -6.36 30.90 6.31
CA ILE A 758 -6.84 30.14 5.15
C ILE A 758 -6.94 28.66 5.51
N LEU A 759 -5.88 28.09 6.10
CA LEU A 759 -5.87 26.69 6.50
C LEU A 759 -6.95 26.35 7.53
N THR A 760 -7.20 27.24 8.50
CA THR A 760 -8.28 27.06 9.49
C THR A 760 -9.63 27.03 8.80
N LYS A 761 -9.91 27.97 7.89
CA LYS A 761 -11.17 27.99 7.12
C LYS A 761 -11.36 26.74 6.24
N VAL A 762 -10.28 26.20 5.67
CA VAL A 762 -10.34 24.95 4.88
C VAL A 762 -10.62 23.76 5.80
N TYR A 763 -9.91 23.68 6.94
CA TYR A 763 -10.10 22.63 7.93
C TYR A 763 -11.53 22.61 8.51
N GLU A 764 -12.06 23.77 8.91
CA GLU A 764 -13.39 23.89 9.53
C GLU A 764 -14.54 23.49 8.60
N ARG A 765 -14.39 23.69 7.29
CA ARG A 765 -15.45 23.37 6.32
C ARG A 765 -15.34 21.96 5.72
N GLN A 766 -14.24 21.24 5.95
CA GLN A 766 -13.98 19.94 5.34
C GLN A 766 -13.92 18.79 6.36
N PRO A 767 -15.02 18.04 6.58
CA PRO A 767 -15.05 16.91 7.50
C PRO A 767 -13.96 15.85 7.27
N PRO A 768 -13.60 15.46 6.03
CA PRO A 768 -12.50 14.50 5.81
C PRO A 768 -11.15 14.98 6.36
N LEU A 769 -10.88 16.29 6.31
CA LEU A 769 -9.66 16.86 6.87
C LEU A 769 -9.69 16.90 8.39
N GLN A 770 -10.85 17.15 8.99
CA GLN A 770 -11.06 17.07 10.45
C GLN A 770 -10.81 15.67 10.97
N GLU A 771 -11.26 14.65 10.25
CA GLU A 771 -11.03 13.27 10.64
C GLU A 771 -9.53 12.91 10.62
N LEU A 772 -8.81 13.26 9.55
CA LEU A 772 -7.39 12.95 9.41
C LEU A 772 -6.50 13.76 10.36
N ILE A 773 -6.70 15.07 10.42
CA ILE A 773 -5.83 15.98 11.19
C ILE A 773 -6.28 16.04 12.66
N GLY A 774 -7.59 16.13 12.92
CA GLY A 774 -8.15 16.25 14.28
C GLY A 774 -7.95 14.99 15.13
N ASN A 775 -7.95 13.81 14.51
CA ASN A 775 -7.60 12.57 15.21
C ASN A 775 -6.09 12.27 15.20
N ALA A 776 -5.28 13.21 14.70
CA ALA A 776 -3.82 13.08 14.58
C ALA A 776 -3.38 11.82 13.81
N TRP A 777 -4.10 11.44 12.74
CA TRP A 777 -3.62 10.45 11.77
C TRP A 777 -2.50 11.01 10.89
N VAL A 778 -2.52 12.32 10.68
CA VAL A 778 -1.44 13.11 10.05
C VAL A 778 -1.19 14.39 10.86
N HIS A 779 -0.03 15.02 10.65
CA HIS A 779 0.34 16.27 11.32
C HIS A 779 0.35 17.41 10.32
N LEU A 780 -0.42 18.48 10.58
CA LEU A 780 -0.46 19.66 9.73
C LEU A 780 0.46 20.77 10.25
N ILE A 781 1.23 21.37 9.34
CA ILE A 781 2.16 22.46 9.60
C ILE A 781 1.88 23.55 8.56
N ALA A 782 1.67 24.79 9.01
CA ALA A 782 1.57 25.96 8.15
C ALA A 782 2.93 26.66 8.05
N LYS A 783 3.39 26.94 6.84
CA LYS A 783 4.50 27.85 6.54
C LYS A 783 3.91 29.11 5.93
N ASP A 784 4.14 30.26 6.56
CA ASP A 784 3.59 31.52 6.06
C ASP A 784 4.20 31.88 4.69
N PRO A 785 3.41 32.24 3.66
CA PRO A 785 3.93 32.47 2.32
C PRO A 785 4.81 33.73 2.19
N TYR A 786 4.76 34.65 3.16
CA TYR A 786 5.44 35.95 3.12
C TYR A 786 6.56 36.10 4.16
N SER A 787 6.66 35.18 5.12
CA SER A 787 7.64 35.21 6.21
C SER A 787 8.22 33.82 6.51
N ASN A 788 9.19 33.77 7.43
CA ASN A 788 9.79 32.51 7.90
C ASN A 788 9.02 31.88 9.07
N VAL A 789 7.86 32.43 9.41
CA VAL A 789 7.06 31.93 10.53
C VAL A 789 6.38 30.63 10.14
N MET A 790 6.49 29.63 11.00
CA MET A 790 5.83 28.34 10.86
C MET A 790 4.96 28.06 12.08
N HIS A 791 3.84 27.39 11.86
CA HIS A 791 2.90 26.99 12.91
C HIS A 791 2.62 25.49 12.82
N VAL A 792 2.55 24.83 13.97
CA VAL A 792 2.18 23.41 14.07
C VAL A 792 0.74 23.32 14.56
N PHE A 793 -0.11 22.58 13.85
CA PHE A 793 -1.47 22.33 14.29
C PHE A 793 -1.48 21.28 15.40
N LYS A 794 -2.08 21.62 16.54
CA LYS A 794 -2.34 20.70 17.65
C LYS A 794 -3.84 20.49 17.76
N PRO A 795 -4.38 19.26 17.66
CA PRO A 795 -5.83 19.03 17.65
C PRO A 795 -6.61 19.66 18.81
N THR A 796 -6.00 19.78 19.99
CA THR A 796 -6.64 20.33 21.19
C THR A 796 -6.60 21.86 21.30
N VAL A 797 -5.76 22.54 20.51
CA VAL A 797 -5.48 23.99 20.65
C VAL A 797 -5.59 24.76 19.33
N GLY A 798 -5.42 24.09 18.19
CA GLY A 798 -5.25 24.72 16.88
C GLY A 798 -3.79 25.00 16.54
N PHE A 799 -3.54 26.00 15.70
CA PHE A 799 -2.19 26.39 15.28
C PHE A 799 -1.41 27.05 16.42
N VAL A 800 -0.20 26.52 16.69
CA VAL A 800 0.74 27.08 17.67
C VAL A 800 2.04 27.44 16.95
N PRO A 801 2.62 28.62 17.18
CA PRO A 801 3.87 29.01 16.54
C PRO A 801 5.01 28.04 16.89
N TRP A 802 5.82 27.71 15.90
CA TRP A 802 7.03 26.92 16.10
C TRP A 802 8.11 27.79 16.75
N GLN A 803 8.71 27.29 17.83
CA GLN A 803 9.71 27.99 18.65
C GLN A 803 11.02 27.18 18.72
N GLY A 804 11.31 26.34 17.73
CA GLY A 804 12.54 25.56 17.69
C GLY A 804 13.77 26.44 17.46
N GLU A 805 14.91 26.03 18.03
CA GLU A 805 16.18 26.69 17.77
C GLU A 805 16.69 26.36 16.36
N ILE A 806 17.05 27.41 15.61
CA ILE A 806 17.59 27.26 14.26
C ILE A 806 19.08 26.89 14.39
N SER A 807 19.42 25.68 13.98
CA SER A 807 20.79 25.17 13.92
C SER A 807 21.25 25.10 12.47
N ARG A 808 22.51 25.49 12.22
CA ARG A 808 23.07 25.55 10.86
C ARG A 808 23.10 24.16 10.21
N LEU A 809 22.54 24.04 9.01
CA LEU A 809 22.63 22.80 8.23
C LEU A 809 24.01 22.60 7.59
N PRO A 810 24.45 21.32 7.44
CA PRO A 810 25.59 20.97 6.59
C PRO A 810 25.36 21.46 5.15
N LYS A 811 26.42 22.00 4.53
CA LYS A 811 26.40 22.44 3.12
C LYS A 811 27.31 21.53 2.31
N VAL A 812 26.80 21.00 1.20
CA VAL A 812 27.54 20.14 0.27
C VAL A 812 27.42 20.68 -1.14
N SER A 813 28.45 20.51 -1.97
CA SER A 813 28.38 20.95 -3.37
C SER A 813 27.34 20.19 -4.20
N GLN A 814 27.20 18.88 -3.95
CA GLN A 814 26.24 17.98 -4.61
C GLN A 814 25.69 16.98 -3.61
N SER A 815 24.47 16.49 -3.85
CA SER A 815 23.83 15.47 -3.00
C SER A 815 24.69 14.21 -2.81
N VAL A 816 25.44 13.82 -3.83
CA VAL A 816 26.34 12.64 -3.79
C VAL A 816 27.34 12.74 -2.63
N ASN A 817 27.86 13.93 -2.34
CA ASN A 817 28.84 14.16 -1.28
C ASN A 817 28.23 14.04 0.13
N TRP A 818 26.90 14.12 0.23
CA TRP A 818 26.18 13.91 1.49
C TRP A 818 25.85 12.44 1.73
N TYR A 819 25.29 11.75 0.71
CA TYR A 819 24.79 10.39 0.92
C TYR A 819 25.82 9.28 0.65
N SER A 820 26.90 9.55 -0.09
CA SER A 820 27.88 8.53 -0.44
C SER A 820 28.49 7.91 0.82
N GLY A 821 28.64 6.58 0.83
CA GLY A 821 29.15 5.82 1.98
C GLY A 821 28.13 5.53 3.09
N HIS A 822 26.90 6.05 3.01
CA HIS A 822 25.88 5.90 4.04
C HIS A 822 24.68 5.08 3.56
N SER A 823 24.33 4.02 4.30
CA SER A 823 23.14 3.19 4.03
C SER A 823 21.93 3.54 4.88
N GLY A 824 22.14 4.17 6.05
CA GLY A 824 21.11 4.58 6.98
C GLY A 824 20.29 5.80 6.52
N PRO A 825 19.19 6.12 7.24
CA PRO A 825 18.52 7.40 7.09
C PRO A 825 19.51 8.55 7.32
N LEU A 826 19.42 9.58 6.50
CA LEU A 826 20.24 10.79 6.65
C LEU A 826 19.38 11.99 7.00
N GLY A 827 19.96 12.89 7.79
CA GLY A 827 19.38 14.20 8.05
C GLY A 827 19.43 15.11 6.82
N PHE A 828 18.83 16.29 6.97
CA PHE A 828 18.80 17.32 5.94
C PHE A 828 20.19 17.96 5.73
N ALA A 829 20.46 18.34 4.49
CA ALA A 829 21.63 19.14 4.10
C ALA A 829 21.24 20.10 2.98
N LEU A 830 22.00 21.18 2.83
CA LEU A 830 21.87 22.11 1.71
C LEU A 830 22.81 21.68 0.58
N SER A 831 22.27 21.50 -0.63
CA SER A 831 23.00 21.19 -1.85
C SER A 831 22.76 22.25 -2.94
N GLY A 832 23.74 22.45 -3.82
CA GLY A 832 23.60 23.34 -4.98
C GLY A 832 23.96 24.80 -4.69
N GLY A 833 25.26 25.08 -4.72
CA GLY A 833 25.85 26.43 -4.76
C GLY A 833 27.32 26.33 -5.17
N ALA A 834 27.83 27.31 -5.92
CA ALA A 834 29.26 27.55 -5.99
C ALA A 834 29.70 28.06 -4.62
N PHE A 835 29.93 27.14 -3.68
CA PHE A 835 30.49 27.48 -2.39
C PHE A 835 31.97 27.77 -2.65
N GLY A 836 32.32 29.07 -2.66
CA GLY A 836 33.72 29.46 -2.69
C GLY A 836 34.43 28.82 -1.51
N ASP A 837 35.59 28.22 -1.78
CA ASP A 837 36.53 27.79 -0.76
C ASP A 837 36.84 29.01 0.14
N GLY A 838 36.36 28.94 1.39
CA GLY A 838 36.60 29.93 2.43
C GLY A 838 37.04 29.23 3.69
#